data_AF-A0A5C5R7X4-F1
#
_entry.id   AF-A0A5C5R7X4-F1
#
_cell.length_a   1.000
_cell.length_b   1.000
_cell.length_c   1.000
_cell.angle_alpha   90.00
_cell.angle_beta   90.00
_cell.angle_gamma   90.00
#
_symmetry.space_group_name_H-M   'P 1'
#
loop_
_entity.id
_entity.type
_entity.pdbx_description
1 polymer ?
#
loop_
_entity_poly.entity_id
_entity_poly.type
_entity_poly.pdbx_seq_one_letter_code
_entity_poly.pdbx_strand_id
1 'polypeptide(L)'
;MTLPGGQRFPYGPQQNPQYGYGRTPPPPPARARRSALTWILAGVSVACVLALVAGGIWWFTSHAADDASGPVPGQLTSEFPTAPSVSWKVTAAATGHDAQQIVGVAGQDKTYMVANRALNENGSIMAVFVGAGDSSRLVLVDTVTGQTRTVPGTFGTCSERIVAGAIACISSPQTSPEVVIVDTNTGERRSIASLDSSSQIIGIGRLAVFAGSRGGSGQQRALIRYDLSGKVLFRNTFDPAEGFGSGDAWGLTVTDSLVALQSGGAITHFRADTGEMLFTRAGYGREPLPDGGLVTSTTTGKDLTSVTSRDVVHTAPSGTQRTFPASSVEVPEVVGPDIAAPFLVDGKLYIGDQARWSSALSNSPQVHIVADDVTVVTHDGRLRGMDTESGRELRAADPGGFRDPVTDGRHVMYITNGSIVAVDLHTGREQWRAPVPMDTKGGTLAAAGGTLVFQTNDGIIGYTATGGAASAPGSRNTGTAAKNSSDDSYYTRCGSKPVFTPQKFRTESGGLVVTMKVTATCPGGDALTSSGTTVTISDSTGPIASGSFDFAANPVGVPKPGTGSGSEEGTSGTTVDLLFKHGQFFRTPDTLPGPSSGGSGASGSGGHSYLVDCVQPEGAGRAKVPAPSDPPIAASGPGPQTGLNPMSGLSALRIQADSDKSFILGSLNNRWVAQLSSKRVGLVADGRTWDEKSILDEFLALRLRFADVRLLYSDEWPVFNYQGWWVSVAAATFPGPDEANQWCRSNGFDRDHCFAKLVSSTASPQGSTRYW
;
A
#
# COMPACT_ATOMS: atom_id res chain seq x y z
N MET A 1 -10.04 -68.69 -35.38
CA MET A 1 -10.98 -67.63 -35.84
C MET A 1 -12.29 -67.85 -35.10
N THR A 2 -12.96 -66.92 -34.42
CA THR A 2 -12.66 -65.56 -33.91
C THR A 2 -13.90 -65.22 -33.04
N LEU A 3 -13.66 -64.75 -31.82
CA LEU A 3 -14.50 -63.93 -30.89
C LEU A 3 -16.01 -64.20 -30.70
N PRO A 4 -16.46 -64.15 -29.43
CA PRO A 4 -17.72 -63.46 -29.10
C PRO A 4 -17.66 -62.62 -27.81
N GLY A 5 -18.57 -61.65 -27.68
CA GLY A 5 -18.76 -60.95 -26.42
C GLY A 5 -19.92 -59.96 -26.46
N GLY A 6 -21.07 -60.36 -25.92
CA GLY A 6 -22.16 -59.48 -25.55
C GLY A 6 -22.89 -60.05 -24.34
N GLN A 7 -23.21 -59.21 -23.36
CA GLN A 7 -24.20 -59.50 -22.32
C GLN A 7 -24.86 -58.21 -21.79
N ARG A 8 -26.15 -58.33 -21.47
CA ARG A 8 -26.99 -57.43 -20.66
C ARG A 8 -27.26 -58.07 -19.28
N PHE A 9 -27.45 -57.21 -18.27
CA PHE A 9 -27.86 -57.35 -16.84
C PHE A 9 -29.12 -58.23 -16.57
N PRO A 10 -29.65 -58.52 -15.32
CA PRO A 10 -29.47 -57.91 -13.97
C PRO A 10 -29.63 -58.82 -12.67
N TYR A 11 -29.56 -58.18 -11.47
CA TYR A 11 -30.13 -58.50 -10.11
C TYR A 11 -29.77 -59.78 -9.28
N GLY A 12 -29.41 -59.58 -7.99
CA GLY A 12 -29.74 -60.49 -6.86
C GLY A 12 -28.59 -61.13 -6.06
N PRO A 13 -28.80 -61.55 -4.78
CA PRO A 13 -27.92 -61.26 -3.63
C PRO A 13 -27.20 -62.48 -3.01
N GLN A 14 -26.13 -62.31 -2.20
CA GLN A 14 -25.67 -63.25 -1.13
C GLN A 14 -24.44 -62.69 -0.36
N GLN A 15 -24.52 -62.49 0.96
CA GLN A 15 -24.14 -63.37 2.10
C GLN A 15 -22.73 -63.10 2.70
N ASN A 16 -22.72 -62.80 4.01
CA ASN A 16 -21.54 -62.77 4.88
C ASN A 16 -20.89 -64.17 5.01
N PRO A 17 -19.55 -64.22 5.18
CA PRO A 17 -18.97 -65.01 6.26
C PRO A 17 -17.85 -64.23 7.02
N GLN A 18 -18.03 -64.00 8.31
CA GLN A 18 -17.41 -64.75 9.43
C GLN A 18 -15.90 -64.54 9.65
N TYR A 19 -15.60 -63.98 10.83
CA TYR A 19 -14.29 -63.87 11.47
C TYR A 19 -13.70 -65.26 11.77
N GLY A 20 -12.42 -65.45 11.43
CA GLY A 20 -11.61 -66.59 11.85
C GLY A 20 -10.26 -66.12 12.41
N TYR A 21 -10.04 -66.35 13.70
CA TYR A 21 -8.79 -66.12 14.41
C TYR A 21 -7.70 -67.13 14.00
N GLY A 22 -6.46 -66.65 13.93
CA GLY A 22 -5.27 -67.43 14.28
C GLY A 22 -4.38 -67.90 13.14
N ARG A 23 -3.24 -67.19 12.93
CA ARG A 23 -1.92 -67.78 12.65
C ARG A 23 -0.84 -66.71 12.83
N THR A 24 0.13 -67.00 13.71
CA THR A 24 1.33 -66.19 14.00
C THR A 24 2.31 -66.16 12.81
N PRO A 25 2.94 -65.02 12.46
CA PRO A 25 4.03 -64.97 11.48
C PRO A 25 5.42 -65.25 12.10
N PRO A 26 6.41 -65.71 11.32
CA PRO A 26 7.80 -65.94 11.78
C PRO A 26 8.59 -64.62 11.90
N PRO A 27 9.75 -64.60 12.60
CA PRO A 27 10.42 -63.34 12.96
C PRO A 27 11.14 -62.69 11.76
N PRO A 28 11.33 -61.36 11.77
CA PRO A 28 11.98 -60.64 10.67
C PRO A 28 13.52 -60.70 10.75
N PRO A 29 14.24 -60.60 9.63
CA PRO A 29 15.70 -60.52 9.62
C PRO A 29 16.21 -59.12 10.00
N ALA A 30 17.44 -59.07 10.53
CA ALA A 30 18.06 -57.91 11.15
C ALA A 30 18.27 -56.71 10.20
N ARG A 31 18.06 -55.48 10.72
CA ARG A 31 18.28 -54.20 10.01
C ARG A 31 19.76 -53.90 9.80
N ALA A 32 20.15 -53.66 8.54
CA ALA A 32 21.43 -53.06 8.18
C ALA A 32 21.46 -51.57 8.62
N ARG A 33 22.47 -51.19 9.40
CA ARG A 33 22.73 -49.80 9.81
C ARG A 33 23.15 -48.97 8.59
N ARG A 34 22.29 -48.06 8.13
CA ARG A 34 22.65 -46.97 7.22
C ARG A 34 23.18 -45.79 8.05
N SER A 35 24.33 -45.24 7.66
CA SER A 35 25.07 -44.24 8.43
C SER A 35 24.38 -42.88 8.47
N ALA A 36 24.49 -42.19 9.61
CA ALA A 36 23.86 -40.89 9.90
C ALA A 36 24.30 -39.75 8.95
N LEU A 37 25.36 -39.94 8.17
CA LEU A 37 25.92 -38.92 7.28
C LEU A 37 24.97 -38.55 6.13
N THR A 38 24.18 -39.52 5.64
CA THR A 38 23.28 -39.30 4.50
C THR A 38 22.08 -38.43 4.87
N TRP A 39 21.61 -38.51 6.12
CA TRP A 39 20.52 -37.69 6.63
C TRP A 39 20.93 -36.25 6.91
N ILE A 40 22.18 -36.04 7.33
CA ILE A 40 22.72 -34.70 7.56
C ILE A 40 22.89 -33.95 6.23
N LEU A 41 23.43 -34.62 5.21
CA LEU A 41 23.58 -34.02 3.87
C LEU A 41 22.23 -33.72 3.21
N ALA A 42 21.25 -34.62 3.34
CA ALA A 42 19.89 -34.36 2.85
C ALA A 42 19.21 -33.20 3.59
N GLY A 43 19.43 -33.08 4.91
CA GLY A 43 18.90 -31.97 5.71
C GLY A 43 19.49 -30.61 5.32
N VAL A 44 20.79 -30.56 5.04
CA VAL A 44 21.47 -29.32 4.56
C VAL A 44 20.97 -28.95 3.17
N SER A 45 20.80 -29.91 2.25
CA SER A 45 20.26 -29.64 0.91
C SER A 45 18.82 -29.11 0.96
N VAL A 46 17.96 -29.68 1.82
CA VAL A 46 16.59 -29.18 2.02
C VAL A 46 16.60 -27.78 2.63
N ALA A 47 17.48 -27.50 3.60
CA ALA A 47 17.61 -26.17 4.19
C ALA A 47 18.10 -25.12 3.18
N CYS A 48 19.07 -25.45 2.32
CA CYS A 48 19.54 -24.56 1.25
C CYS A 48 18.47 -24.32 0.18
N VAL A 49 17.70 -25.34 -0.20
CA VAL A 49 16.60 -25.18 -1.16
C VAL A 49 15.47 -24.37 -0.54
N LEU A 50 15.12 -24.58 0.74
CA LEU A 50 14.13 -23.77 1.43
C LEU A 50 14.59 -22.31 1.60
N ALA A 51 15.88 -22.06 1.84
CA ALA A 51 16.42 -20.70 1.90
C ALA A 51 16.42 -20.02 0.52
N LEU A 52 16.72 -20.75 -0.56
CA LEU A 52 16.66 -20.24 -1.93
C LEU A 52 15.22 -20.04 -2.42
N VAL A 53 14.28 -20.89 -1.99
CA VAL A 53 12.85 -20.75 -2.30
C VAL A 53 12.23 -19.64 -1.46
N ALA A 54 12.60 -19.49 -0.19
CA ALA A 54 12.15 -18.37 0.64
C ALA A 54 12.76 -17.04 0.18
N GLY A 55 14.04 -17.02 -0.20
CA GLY A 55 14.70 -15.86 -0.81
C GLY A 55 14.13 -15.54 -2.20
N GLY A 56 13.81 -16.55 -3.00
CA GLY A 56 13.17 -16.41 -4.30
C GLY A 56 11.72 -15.96 -4.20
N ILE A 57 10.95 -16.47 -3.24
CA ILE A 57 9.58 -16.02 -2.96
C ILE A 57 9.63 -14.61 -2.39
N TRP A 58 10.55 -14.27 -1.49
CA TRP A 58 10.71 -12.91 -1.00
C TRP A 58 11.12 -11.96 -2.13
N TRP A 59 12.01 -12.36 -3.04
CA TRP A 59 12.38 -11.57 -4.21
C TRP A 59 11.21 -11.41 -5.19
N PHE A 60 10.47 -12.48 -5.50
CA PHE A 60 9.32 -12.43 -6.41
C PHE A 60 8.06 -11.80 -5.80
N THR A 61 7.90 -11.78 -4.48
CA THR A 61 6.76 -11.12 -3.79
C THR A 61 7.09 -9.68 -3.39
N SER A 62 8.36 -9.32 -3.20
CA SER A 62 8.79 -7.92 -3.10
C SER A 62 8.85 -7.22 -4.46
N HIS A 63 8.98 -7.98 -5.56
CA HIS A 63 8.98 -7.46 -6.94
C HIS A 63 7.71 -7.84 -7.73
N ALA A 64 6.67 -8.37 -7.08
CA ALA A 64 5.35 -8.51 -7.67
C ALA A 64 4.70 -7.13 -7.73
N ALA A 65 5.04 -6.38 -8.78
CA ALA A 65 4.49 -5.07 -9.12
C ALA A 65 4.63 -4.04 -7.99
N ASP A 66 5.77 -3.35 -7.95
CA ASP A 66 5.75 -1.93 -7.65
C ASP A 66 4.76 -1.29 -8.63
N ASP A 67 3.52 -1.05 -8.18
CA ASP A 67 2.64 -0.10 -8.84
C ASP A 67 3.38 1.24 -8.76
N ALA A 68 4.17 1.56 -9.79
CA ALA A 68 4.90 2.83 -9.95
C ALA A 68 3.99 4.08 -10.00
N SER A 69 2.71 3.92 -9.65
CA SER A 69 1.68 4.94 -9.56
C SER A 69 1.15 5.16 -8.14
N GLY A 70 1.38 4.24 -7.19
CA GLY A 70 0.87 4.33 -5.82
C GLY A 70 1.67 5.27 -4.91
N PRO A 71 1.13 5.64 -3.72
CA PRO A 71 1.81 6.56 -2.83
C PRO A 71 3.07 5.96 -2.19
N VAL A 72 4.12 6.76 -2.03
CA VAL A 72 5.41 6.35 -1.44
C VAL A 72 5.45 6.57 0.09
N PRO A 73 6.43 6.00 0.84
CA PRO A 73 6.59 6.31 2.25
C PRO A 73 6.80 7.81 2.51
N GLY A 74 6.21 8.33 3.58
CA GLY A 74 6.35 9.73 4.01
C GLY A 74 5.33 10.72 3.40
N GLN A 75 4.60 10.33 2.35
CA GLN A 75 3.55 11.17 1.76
C GLN A 75 2.14 10.76 2.20
N LEU A 76 1.16 11.62 1.89
CA LEU A 76 -0.26 11.30 2.04
C LEU A 76 -0.66 10.17 1.09
N THR A 77 -1.59 9.32 1.52
CA THR A 77 -2.16 8.24 0.70
C THR A 77 -3.46 8.67 -0.01
N SER A 78 -3.91 9.90 0.21
CA SER A 78 -5.10 10.47 -0.43
C SER A 78 -4.86 11.93 -0.80
N GLU A 79 -5.45 12.38 -1.91
CA GLU A 79 -5.27 13.72 -2.45
C GLU A 79 -6.12 14.77 -1.74
N PHE A 80 -5.62 16.01 -1.75
CA PHE A 80 -6.32 17.20 -1.30
C PHE A 80 -6.51 18.17 -2.48
N PRO A 81 -7.38 17.88 -3.46
CA PRO A 81 -7.63 18.75 -4.60
C PRO A 81 -8.31 20.07 -4.21
N THR A 82 -8.97 20.12 -3.04
CA THR A 82 -9.62 21.33 -2.50
C THR A 82 -9.30 21.52 -1.02
N ALA A 83 -9.49 22.76 -0.54
CA ALA A 83 -9.25 23.12 0.86
C ALA A 83 -10.05 22.20 1.82
N PRO A 84 -9.39 21.46 2.73
CA PRO A 84 -10.08 20.60 3.66
C PRO A 84 -10.70 21.38 4.81
N SER A 85 -11.75 20.81 5.41
CA SER A 85 -12.28 21.24 6.70
C SER A 85 -11.67 20.44 7.84
N VAL A 86 -11.66 21.02 9.05
CA VAL A 86 -11.29 20.28 10.26
C VAL A 86 -12.25 19.12 10.47
N SER A 87 -11.70 17.91 10.59
CA SER A 87 -12.47 16.69 10.87
C SER A 87 -12.55 16.41 12.36
N TRP A 88 -11.44 16.59 13.07
CA TRP A 88 -11.36 16.40 14.52
C TRP A 88 -10.24 17.26 15.12
N LYS A 89 -10.34 17.52 16.43
CA LYS A 89 -9.35 18.27 17.21
C LYS A 89 -9.19 17.65 18.58
N VAL A 90 -7.93 17.46 18.98
CA VAL A 90 -7.53 17.00 20.32
C VAL A 90 -6.73 18.12 20.97
N THR A 91 -7.14 18.58 22.14
CA THR A 91 -6.36 19.56 22.93
C THR A 91 -5.62 18.86 24.07
N ALA A 92 -4.51 19.42 24.54
CA ALA A 92 -3.79 18.88 25.71
C ALA A 92 -4.70 18.67 26.93
N ALA A 93 -5.66 19.58 27.17
CA ALA A 93 -6.62 19.43 28.26
C ALA A 93 -7.61 18.27 28.07
N ALA A 94 -7.95 17.94 26.82
CA ALA A 94 -8.96 16.93 26.49
C ALA A 94 -8.46 15.49 26.67
N THR A 95 -7.14 15.29 26.73
CA THR A 95 -6.54 13.97 27.02
C THR A 95 -6.56 13.63 28.52
N GLY A 96 -7.03 14.55 29.37
CA GLY A 96 -7.10 14.40 30.83
C GLY A 96 -5.75 14.63 31.54
N HIS A 97 -5.75 14.45 32.87
CA HIS A 97 -4.54 14.43 33.73
C HIS A 97 -3.80 15.77 33.91
N ASP A 98 -4.52 16.90 34.01
CA ASP A 98 -3.96 18.26 34.17
C ASP A 98 -2.95 18.69 33.10
N ALA A 99 -2.92 17.96 31.99
CA ALA A 99 -1.91 18.15 30.99
C ALA A 99 -2.08 19.49 30.26
N GLN A 100 -1.02 20.29 30.30
CA GLN A 100 -0.98 21.59 29.65
C GLN A 100 -0.40 21.52 28.24
N GLN A 101 0.32 20.43 27.91
CA GLN A 101 1.15 20.37 26.70
C GLN A 101 1.22 18.96 26.09
N ILE A 102 1.29 18.93 24.76
CA ILE A 102 1.58 17.76 23.91
C ILE A 102 3.00 17.93 23.34
N VAL A 103 3.82 16.90 23.41
CA VAL A 103 5.21 16.91 22.93
C VAL A 103 5.56 15.60 22.22
N GLY A 104 6.68 15.58 21.50
CA GLY A 104 7.21 14.36 20.89
C GLY A 104 7.60 13.29 21.91
N VAL A 105 7.58 12.05 21.45
CA VAL A 105 7.86 10.87 22.30
C VAL A 105 9.36 10.62 22.50
N ALA A 106 10.21 11.26 21.69
CA ALA A 106 11.65 11.18 21.84
C ALA A 106 12.13 11.96 23.06
N GLY A 107 13.20 11.49 23.70
CA GLY A 107 13.76 12.14 24.88
C GLY A 107 14.16 13.60 24.65
N GLN A 108 14.66 13.93 23.45
CA GLN A 108 15.02 15.31 23.08
C GLN A 108 13.78 16.19 22.87
N ASP A 109 12.78 15.71 22.14
CA ASP A 109 11.54 16.45 21.92
C ASP A 109 10.89 16.83 23.25
N LYS A 110 10.88 15.89 24.20
CA LYS A 110 10.39 16.16 25.56
C LYS A 110 11.25 17.17 26.31
N THR A 111 12.57 17.13 26.16
CA THR A 111 13.51 18.04 26.84
C THR A 111 13.37 19.47 26.34
N TYR A 112 13.18 19.64 25.04
CA TYR A 112 13.08 20.94 24.38
C TYR A 112 11.64 21.37 24.06
N MET A 113 10.65 20.61 24.54
CA MET A 113 9.22 20.86 24.37
C MET A 113 8.81 20.99 22.89
N VAL A 114 9.39 20.15 22.03
CA VAL A 114 9.14 20.15 20.58
C VAL A 114 7.83 19.43 20.27
N ALA A 115 6.98 20.08 19.48
CA ALA A 115 5.76 19.49 18.94
C ALA A 115 6.09 18.50 17.81
N ASN A 116 6.37 17.25 18.17
CA ASN A 116 6.70 16.16 17.26
C ASN A 116 5.92 14.89 17.62
N ARG A 117 6.11 13.80 16.87
CA ARG A 117 5.31 12.58 16.97
C ARG A 117 6.03 11.37 16.39
N ALA A 118 5.59 10.18 16.82
CA ALA A 118 5.87 8.94 16.11
C ALA A 118 4.62 8.47 15.36
N LEU A 119 4.77 8.08 14.10
CA LEU A 119 3.71 7.52 13.27
C LEU A 119 4.04 6.06 12.93
N ASN A 120 3.01 5.23 12.78
CA ASN A 120 3.15 3.89 12.20
C ASN A 120 3.22 3.94 10.68
N GLU A 121 3.58 2.82 10.05
CA GLU A 121 3.94 2.78 8.63
C GLU A 121 2.82 3.21 7.69
N ASN A 122 1.56 2.97 8.08
CA ASN A 122 0.38 3.39 7.31
C ASN A 122 -0.22 4.73 7.80
N GLY A 123 0.38 5.36 8.81
CA GLY A 123 -0.05 6.62 9.41
C GLY A 123 -1.41 6.58 10.13
N SER A 124 -1.96 5.41 10.41
CA SER A 124 -3.25 5.26 11.11
C SER A 124 -3.19 5.55 12.61
N ILE A 125 -2.01 5.40 13.23
CA ILE A 125 -1.79 5.68 14.65
C ILE A 125 -0.63 6.63 14.83
N MET A 126 -0.87 7.66 15.62
CA MET A 126 0.09 8.66 16.06
C MET A 126 0.33 8.51 17.55
N ALA A 127 1.60 8.50 17.97
CA ALA A 127 2.00 8.48 19.37
C ALA A 127 2.62 9.82 19.76
N VAL A 128 2.14 10.37 20.87
CA VAL A 128 2.62 11.62 21.47
C VAL A 128 2.77 11.46 22.98
N PHE A 129 3.59 12.31 23.59
CA PHE A 129 3.56 12.49 25.03
C PHE A 129 2.67 13.63 25.43
N VAL A 130 2.02 13.45 26.58
CA VAL A 130 1.18 14.45 27.21
C VAL A 130 1.61 14.63 28.67
N GLY A 131 1.75 15.88 29.09
CA GLY A 131 2.35 16.26 30.37
C GLY A 131 3.84 16.59 30.25
N ALA A 132 4.50 16.86 31.38
CA ALA A 132 5.89 17.31 31.42
C ALA A 132 6.75 16.45 32.37
N GLY A 133 8.06 16.40 32.07
CA GLY A 133 9.06 15.73 32.90
C GLY A 133 8.81 14.23 33.07
N ASP A 134 8.87 13.75 34.31
CA ASP A 134 8.70 12.34 34.67
C ASP A 134 7.24 11.89 34.80
N SER A 135 6.31 12.82 34.71
CA SER A 135 4.86 12.55 34.72
C SER A 135 4.28 12.29 33.33
N SER A 136 5.12 12.32 32.30
CA SER A 136 4.72 12.23 30.90
C SER A 136 4.04 10.89 30.61
N ARG A 137 2.88 10.96 29.97
CA ARG A 137 2.08 9.80 29.58
C ARG A 137 2.11 9.62 28.07
N LEU A 138 2.17 8.37 27.62
CA LEU A 138 2.04 8.03 26.22
C LEU A 138 0.56 8.03 25.82
N VAL A 139 0.22 8.83 24.82
CA VAL A 139 -1.12 8.88 24.25
C VAL A 139 -1.04 8.45 22.79
N LEU A 140 -1.87 7.47 22.44
CA LEU A 140 -2.07 6.98 21.09
C LEU A 140 -3.29 7.69 20.52
N VAL A 141 -3.17 8.23 19.30
CA VAL A 141 -4.23 8.96 18.60
C VAL A 141 -4.52 8.22 17.31
N ASP A 142 -5.76 7.78 17.13
CA ASP A 142 -6.27 7.31 15.85
C ASP A 142 -6.37 8.50 14.90
N THR A 143 -5.61 8.49 13.81
CA THR A 143 -5.44 9.67 12.97
C THR A 143 -6.66 9.93 12.09
N VAL A 144 -7.51 8.93 11.86
CA VAL A 144 -8.72 9.08 11.05
C VAL A 144 -9.84 9.73 11.88
N THR A 145 -9.98 9.32 13.14
CA THR A 145 -11.11 9.69 14.00
C THR A 145 -10.76 10.70 15.10
N GLY A 146 -9.48 10.87 15.41
CA GLY A 146 -9.01 11.67 16.55
C GLY A 146 -9.22 11.00 17.91
N GLN A 147 -9.67 9.74 17.96
CA GLN A 147 -9.86 9.04 19.23
C GLN A 147 -8.52 8.82 19.92
N THR A 148 -8.48 9.13 21.22
CA THR A 148 -7.25 9.03 22.02
C THR A 148 -7.31 7.87 22.99
N ARG A 149 -6.20 7.17 23.17
CA ARG A 149 -5.99 6.15 24.20
C ARG A 149 -4.71 6.45 24.98
N THR A 150 -4.86 6.67 26.28
CA THR A 150 -3.71 6.83 27.19
C THR A 150 -3.20 5.46 27.62
N VAL A 151 -1.92 5.20 27.38
CA VAL A 151 -1.25 3.96 27.76
C VAL A 151 -0.97 3.98 29.27
N PRO A 152 -1.27 2.91 30.02
CA PRO A 152 -1.04 2.86 31.46
C PRO A 152 0.43 3.08 31.86
N GLY A 153 0.63 3.98 32.82
CA GLY A 153 1.94 4.33 33.38
C GLY A 153 2.53 5.62 32.81
N THR A 154 3.77 5.90 33.20
CA THR A 154 4.53 7.09 32.82
C THR A 154 5.84 6.67 32.16
N PHE A 155 6.29 7.47 31.20
CA PHE A 155 7.40 7.12 30.31
C PHE A 155 8.42 8.25 30.24
N GLY A 156 9.69 7.86 30.25
CA GLY A 156 10.83 8.76 30.11
C GLY A 156 11.10 9.14 28.66
N THR A 157 11.08 8.15 27.77
CA THR A 157 11.29 8.31 26.33
C THR A 157 10.68 7.11 25.62
N CYS A 158 10.31 7.28 24.35
CA CYS A 158 10.03 6.17 23.45
C CYS A 158 10.88 6.28 22.17
N SER A 159 10.80 5.24 21.35
CA SER A 159 11.38 5.22 20.02
C SER A 159 10.69 6.26 19.14
N GLU A 160 11.47 6.93 18.31
CA GLU A 160 10.99 7.97 17.38
C GLU A 160 10.05 7.42 16.30
N ARG A 161 10.03 6.10 16.11
CA ARG A 161 9.21 5.39 15.12
C ARG A 161 8.35 4.33 15.79
N ILE A 162 7.18 4.10 15.21
CA ILE A 162 6.38 2.91 15.43
C ILE A 162 6.75 1.93 14.30
N VAL A 163 7.12 0.70 14.67
CA VAL A 163 7.53 -0.33 13.71
C VAL A 163 6.72 -1.59 13.96
N ALA A 164 6.13 -2.15 12.91
CA ALA A 164 5.24 -3.30 12.96
C ALA A 164 4.12 -3.14 14.00
N GLY A 165 3.55 -1.93 14.09
CA GLY A 165 2.49 -1.61 15.05
C GLY A 165 2.93 -1.54 16.51
N ALA A 166 4.23 -1.54 16.80
CA ALA A 166 4.78 -1.47 18.16
C ALA A 166 5.67 -0.24 18.36
N ILE A 167 5.63 0.34 19.56
CA ILE A 167 6.54 1.39 20.01
C ILE A 167 7.29 0.92 21.26
N ALA A 168 8.60 1.14 21.30
CA ALA A 168 9.42 0.79 22.44
C ALA A 168 9.63 2.02 23.33
N CYS A 169 9.42 1.86 24.64
CA CYS A 169 9.52 2.95 25.61
C CYS A 169 10.33 2.55 26.84
N ILE A 170 10.80 3.55 27.57
CA ILE A 170 11.42 3.40 28.89
C ILE A 170 10.47 4.00 29.93
N SER A 171 10.14 3.26 30.98
CA SER A 171 9.28 3.76 32.06
C SER A 171 9.95 4.88 32.89
N SER A 172 9.18 5.83 33.43
CA SER A 172 9.66 6.91 34.33
C SER A 172 8.73 7.10 35.55
N PRO A 173 9.23 7.57 36.72
CA PRO A 173 10.50 7.21 37.32
C PRO A 173 10.23 5.96 38.16
N GLN A 174 10.54 4.78 37.63
CA GLN A 174 10.68 3.60 38.46
C GLN A 174 12.15 3.54 38.87
N THR A 175 12.45 3.34 40.15
CA THR A 175 13.81 3.12 40.68
C THR A 175 14.56 1.99 39.94
N SER A 176 13.82 1.18 39.18
CA SER A 176 14.32 0.24 38.18
C SER A 176 13.55 0.50 36.87
N PRO A 177 14.04 1.37 35.97
CA PRO A 177 13.36 1.63 34.72
C PRO A 177 13.27 0.35 33.88
N GLU A 178 12.21 0.23 33.12
CA GLU A 178 11.93 -0.97 32.31
C GLU A 178 11.89 -0.61 30.83
N VAL A 179 12.39 -1.53 30.00
CA VAL A 179 12.12 -1.56 28.57
C VAL A 179 10.72 -2.10 28.38
N VAL A 180 9.84 -1.29 27.80
CA VAL A 180 8.43 -1.59 27.59
C VAL A 180 8.13 -1.57 26.11
N ILE A 181 7.52 -2.62 25.58
CA ILE A 181 6.91 -2.60 24.25
C ILE A 181 5.42 -2.30 24.43
N VAL A 182 4.92 -1.35 23.65
CA VAL A 182 3.50 -0.99 23.59
C VAL A 182 2.97 -1.36 22.20
N ASP A 183 1.94 -2.20 22.16
CA ASP A 183 1.16 -2.44 20.95
C ASP A 183 0.28 -1.20 20.70
N THR A 184 0.47 -0.56 19.56
CA THR A 184 -0.17 0.72 19.26
C THR A 184 -1.63 0.59 18.82
N ASN A 185 -2.07 -0.61 18.41
CA ASN A 185 -3.45 -0.86 18.01
C ASN A 185 -4.35 -1.10 19.23
N THR A 186 -3.83 -1.74 20.26
CA THR A 186 -4.55 -2.13 21.48
C THR A 186 -4.23 -1.22 22.68
N GLY A 187 -3.06 -0.59 22.70
CA GLY A 187 -2.51 0.11 23.85
C GLY A 187 -1.96 -0.82 24.94
N GLU A 188 -1.91 -2.13 24.69
CA GLU A 188 -1.37 -3.10 25.63
C GLU A 188 0.15 -2.91 25.77
N ARG A 189 0.64 -2.91 27.01
CA ARG A 189 2.07 -2.76 27.32
C ARG A 189 2.65 -4.02 27.93
N ARG A 190 3.88 -4.36 27.54
CA ARG A 190 4.63 -5.47 28.10
C ARG A 190 6.05 -5.00 28.46
N SER A 191 6.41 -5.16 29.73
CA SER A 191 7.80 -5.04 30.18
C SER A 191 8.58 -6.25 29.67
N ILE A 192 9.73 -6.01 29.05
CA ILE A 192 10.59 -7.08 28.51
C ILE A 192 11.95 -7.15 29.21
N ALA A 193 12.44 -6.05 29.78
CA ALA A 193 13.72 -6.04 30.47
C ALA A 193 13.77 -4.95 31.54
N SER A 194 14.45 -5.23 32.65
CA SER A 194 14.79 -4.23 33.67
C SER A 194 16.16 -3.61 33.36
N LEU A 195 16.30 -2.33 33.67
CA LEU A 195 17.51 -1.55 33.41
C LEU A 195 18.22 -1.20 34.71
N ASP A 196 19.56 -1.22 34.69
CA ASP A 196 20.47 -1.07 35.82
C ASP A 196 20.63 0.40 36.31
N SER A 197 19.78 1.31 35.83
CA SER A 197 19.80 2.77 36.02
C SER A 197 20.95 3.49 35.28
N SER A 198 20.55 4.33 34.33
CA SER A 198 21.36 5.32 33.59
C SER A 198 20.39 6.12 32.70
N SER A 199 20.80 7.29 32.21
CA SER A 199 20.06 7.95 31.12
C SER A 199 20.10 7.02 29.90
N GLN A 200 18.94 6.53 29.48
CA GLN A 200 18.83 5.57 28.39
C GLN A 200 17.95 6.11 27.28
N ILE A 201 18.36 5.83 26.04
CA ILE A 201 17.63 6.12 24.81
C ILE A 201 17.23 4.80 24.16
N ILE A 202 16.11 4.80 23.44
CA ILE A 202 15.51 3.58 22.94
C ILE A 202 15.13 3.71 21.47
N GLY A 203 15.27 2.61 20.73
CA GLY A 203 14.86 2.47 19.34
C GLY A 203 14.29 1.07 19.12
N ILE A 204 13.50 0.92 18.07
CA ILE A 204 12.85 -0.34 17.72
C ILE A 204 13.09 -0.64 16.24
N GLY A 205 13.44 -1.89 15.96
CA GLY A 205 13.38 -2.48 14.63
C GLY A 205 12.32 -3.58 14.60
N ARG A 206 12.04 -4.14 13.41
CA ARG A 206 10.95 -5.13 13.24
C ARG A 206 11.03 -6.34 14.18
N LEU A 207 12.24 -6.74 14.56
CA LEU A 207 12.48 -7.97 15.33
C LEU A 207 13.24 -7.73 16.65
N ALA A 208 13.56 -6.49 17.00
CA ALA A 208 14.41 -6.20 18.15
C ALA A 208 14.20 -4.78 18.69
N VAL A 209 14.51 -4.62 19.98
CA VAL A 209 14.60 -3.32 20.65
C VAL A 209 16.05 -3.02 20.95
N PHE A 210 16.46 -1.78 20.74
CA PHE A 210 17.81 -1.31 21.02
C PHE A 210 17.76 -0.26 22.12
N ALA A 211 18.63 -0.40 23.11
CA ALA A 211 18.81 0.58 24.18
C ALA A 211 20.25 1.09 24.18
N GLY A 212 20.41 2.41 24.14
CA GLY A 212 21.67 3.09 24.37
C GLY A 212 21.76 3.56 25.81
N SER A 213 22.88 3.35 26.49
CA SER A 213 23.07 3.79 27.88
C SER A 213 24.42 4.45 28.14
N ARG A 214 24.47 5.26 29.20
CA ARG A 214 25.70 5.82 29.76
C ARG A 214 26.23 4.89 30.86
N GLY A 215 27.48 4.45 30.75
CA GLY A 215 28.14 3.66 31.79
C GLY A 215 28.37 4.45 33.09
N GLY A 216 28.54 3.74 34.20
CA GLY A 216 28.59 4.33 35.56
C GLY A 216 29.76 5.30 35.82
N SER A 217 30.80 5.32 34.99
CA SER A 217 31.90 6.30 35.05
C SER A 217 31.62 7.59 34.27
N GLY A 218 30.46 7.69 33.59
CA GLY A 218 30.08 8.82 32.74
C GLY A 218 30.79 8.89 31.38
N GLN A 219 31.87 8.13 31.16
CA GLN A 219 32.65 8.12 29.92
C GLN A 219 32.28 6.95 28.98
N GLN A 220 32.16 5.74 29.52
CA GLN A 220 31.79 4.57 28.71
C GLN A 220 30.32 4.66 28.23
N ARG A 221 30.03 4.11 27.06
CA ARG A 221 28.68 3.93 26.50
C ARG A 221 28.40 2.47 26.27
N ALA A 222 27.12 2.11 26.22
CA ALA A 222 26.69 0.78 25.80
C ALA A 222 25.56 0.85 24.78
N LEU A 223 25.61 -0.07 23.82
CA LEU A 223 24.48 -0.43 22.96
C LEU A 223 24.05 -1.84 23.32
N ILE A 224 22.78 -2.00 23.67
CA ILE A 224 22.18 -3.28 24.03
C ILE A 224 21.08 -3.59 23.03
N ARG A 225 21.06 -4.81 22.51
CA ARG A 225 19.99 -5.31 21.65
C ARG A 225 19.22 -6.40 22.39
N TYR A 226 17.92 -6.23 22.49
CA TYR A 226 16.97 -7.20 23.02
C TYR A 226 16.15 -7.78 21.87
N ASP A 227 15.87 -9.07 21.91
CA ASP A 227 14.73 -9.58 21.13
C ASP A 227 13.41 -9.09 21.73
N LEU A 228 12.30 -9.31 21.01
CA LEU A 228 10.98 -8.90 21.49
C LEU A 228 10.53 -9.65 22.76
N SER A 229 11.21 -10.71 23.19
CA SER A 229 10.93 -11.38 24.47
C SER A 229 11.67 -10.76 25.65
N GLY A 230 12.66 -9.90 25.39
CA GLY A 230 13.53 -9.32 26.41
C GLY A 230 14.87 -10.02 26.60
N LYS A 231 15.15 -11.05 25.80
CA LYS A 231 16.46 -11.72 25.83
C LYS A 231 17.51 -10.78 25.24
N VAL A 232 18.60 -10.59 25.96
CA VAL A 232 19.77 -9.87 25.46
C VAL A 232 20.41 -10.68 24.33
N LEU A 233 20.45 -10.11 23.14
CA LEU A 233 21.12 -10.68 21.98
C LEU A 233 22.60 -10.27 21.95
N PHE A 234 22.89 -9.01 22.26
CA PHE A 234 24.25 -8.54 22.52
C PHE A 234 24.25 -7.32 23.44
N ARG A 235 25.40 -7.05 24.07
CA ARG A 235 25.71 -5.82 24.81
C ARG A 235 27.13 -5.41 24.44
N ASN A 236 27.25 -4.30 23.73
CA ASN A 236 28.54 -3.75 23.32
C ASN A 236 28.83 -2.49 24.10
N THR A 237 29.91 -2.52 24.89
CA THR A 237 30.43 -1.35 25.61
C THR A 237 31.56 -0.74 24.82
N PHE A 238 31.60 0.58 24.76
CA PHE A 238 32.62 1.30 24.01
C PHE A 238 32.89 2.68 24.59
N ASP A 239 34.04 3.24 24.23
CA ASP A 239 34.36 4.63 24.52
C ASP A 239 34.01 5.47 23.29
N PRO A 240 33.07 6.43 23.41
CA PRO A 240 32.71 7.29 22.29
C PRO A 240 33.90 8.20 21.96
N ALA A 241 33.95 8.65 20.70
CA ALA A 241 34.86 9.72 20.31
C ALA A 241 34.61 10.97 21.19
N GLU A 242 35.63 11.84 21.34
CA GLU A 242 35.45 13.15 21.98
C GLU A 242 34.37 13.92 21.19
N GLY A 243 33.23 14.17 21.82
CA GLY A 243 32.05 14.70 21.14
C GLY A 243 32.13 16.21 20.91
N PHE A 244 31.35 16.68 19.93
CA PHE A 244 31.23 18.08 19.58
C PHE A 244 29.99 18.73 20.25
N GLY A 245 30.14 19.88 20.90
CA GLY A 245 29.02 20.68 21.44
C GLY A 245 28.67 20.42 22.91
N SER A 246 27.46 20.84 23.34
CA SER A 246 27.05 20.92 24.77
C SER A 246 26.89 19.57 25.49
N GLY A 247 26.97 18.45 24.77
CA GLY A 247 26.75 17.10 25.33
C GLY A 247 25.27 16.70 25.47
N ASP A 248 24.33 17.58 25.09
CA ASP A 248 22.88 17.36 25.19
C ASP A 248 22.29 16.63 23.97
N ALA A 249 23.15 16.28 23.01
CA ALA A 249 22.74 15.53 21.82
C ALA A 249 22.67 14.03 22.11
N TRP A 250 21.45 13.47 22.09
CA TRP A 250 21.15 12.06 22.39
C TRP A 250 20.04 11.55 21.49
N GLY A 251 20.25 10.43 20.80
CA GLY A 251 19.22 9.83 19.97
C GLY A 251 19.64 8.47 19.41
N LEU A 252 18.66 7.65 19.00
CA LEU A 252 18.90 6.32 18.44
C LEU A 252 18.02 6.09 17.20
N THR A 253 18.65 5.82 16.05
CA THR A 253 17.97 5.50 14.78
C THR A 253 18.32 4.06 14.49
N VAL A 254 17.30 3.27 14.21
CA VAL A 254 17.43 1.85 13.90
C VAL A 254 16.86 1.65 12.50
N THR A 255 17.69 1.10 11.61
CA THR A 255 17.25 0.54 10.33
C THR A 255 17.29 -0.99 10.43
N ASP A 256 16.85 -1.70 9.39
CA ASP A 256 16.93 -3.16 9.38
C ASP A 256 18.38 -3.68 9.41
N SER A 257 19.35 -2.87 8.97
CA SER A 257 20.77 -3.26 8.84
C SER A 257 21.72 -2.51 9.77
N LEU A 258 21.37 -1.29 10.19
CA LEU A 258 22.28 -0.39 10.90
C LEU A 258 21.63 0.26 12.12
N VAL A 259 22.46 0.71 13.06
CA VAL A 259 22.05 1.52 14.20
C VAL A 259 22.96 2.75 14.31
N ALA A 260 22.38 3.94 14.34
CA ALA A 260 23.08 5.19 14.67
C ALA A 260 22.75 5.61 16.09
N LEU A 261 23.76 5.65 16.94
CA LEU A 261 23.70 6.14 18.31
C LEU A 261 24.38 7.50 18.38
N GLN A 262 23.62 8.54 18.70
CA GLN A 262 24.19 9.83 19.07
C GLN A 262 24.20 9.96 20.59
N SER A 263 25.36 10.31 21.13
CA SER A 263 25.53 10.45 22.57
C SER A 263 26.66 11.42 22.90
N GLY A 264 26.31 12.49 23.61
CA GLY A 264 27.31 13.45 24.11
C GLY A 264 28.09 14.16 23.00
N GLY A 265 27.46 14.40 21.84
CA GLY A 265 28.10 15.05 20.68
C GLY A 265 28.96 14.12 19.81
N ALA A 266 29.01 12.82 20.13
CA ALA A 266 29.58 11.79 19.28
C ALA A 266 28.46 11.01 18.59
N ILE A 267 28.71 10.61 17.35
CA ILE A 267 27.89 9.70 16.57
C ILE A 267 28.66 8.40 16.33
N THR A 268 27.98 7.29 16.58
CA THR A 268 28.53 5.94 16.43
C THR A 268 27.58 5.09 15.63
N HIS A 269 28.07 4.49 14.54
CA HIS A 269 27.29 3.56 13.72
C HIS A 269 27.66 2.12 14.05
N PHE A 270 26.65 1.25 14.07
CA PHE A 270 26.79 -0.17 14.34
C PHE A 270 26.04 -1.00 13.30
N ARG A 271 26.51 -2.23 13.08
CA ARG A 271 25.72 -3.30 12.48
C ARG A 271 24.54 -3.65 13.40
N ALA A 272 23.31 -3.67 12.90
CA ALA A 272 22.13 -3.95 13.72
C ALA A 272 22.04 -5.43 14.16
N ASP A 273 22.59 -6.34 13.36
CA ASP A 273 22.57 -7.78 13.60
C ASP A 273 23.63 -8.22 14.62
N THR A 274 24.88 -7.82 14.41
CA THR A 274 26.05 -8.23 15.22
C THR A 274 26.39 -7.24 16.33
N GLY A 275 25.96 -5.99 16.19
CA GLY A 275 26.40 -4.89 17.05
C GLY A 275 27.83 -4.43 16.78
N GLU A 276 28.49 -4.93 15.73
CA GLU A 276 29.84 -4.50 15.35
C GLU A 276 29.86 -2.98 15.15
N MET A 277 30.79 -2.29 15.85
CA MET A 277 30.99 -0.86 15.67
C MET A 277 31.69 -0.61 14.34
N LEU A 278 31.04 0.17 13.48
CA LEU A 278 31.55 0.55 12.18
C LEU A 278 32.46 1.79 12.28
N PHE A 279 32.05 2.79 13.06
CA PHE A 279 32.89 3.93 13.44
C PHE A 279 32.30 4.69 14.62
N THR A 280 33.14 5.53 15.25
CA THR A 280 32.72 6.59 16.18
C THR A 280 33.45 7.89 15.85
N ARG A 281 32.74 9.02 15.73
CA ARG A 281 33.31 10.35 15.46
C ARG A 281 32.51 11.45 16.15
N ALA A 282 33.12 12.62 16.35
CA ALA A 282 32.40 13.82 16.74
C ALA A 282 31.43 14.22 15.62
N GLY A 283 30.17 14.54 15.94
CA GLY A 283 29.17 14.77 14.90
C GLY A 283 27.72 14.79 15.35
N TYR A 284 26.83 14.96 14.37
CA TYR A 284 25.38 15.02 14.53
C TYR A 284 24.65 14.57 13.26
N GLY A 285 23.32 14.44 13.32
CA GLY A 285 22.50 13.98 12.20
C GLY A 285 22.49 12.46 12.13
N ARG A 286 21.30 11.85 12.03
CA ARG A 286 21.10 10.41 12.25
C ARG A 286 20.15 9.84 11.20
N GLU A 287 20.23 10.41 10.00
CA GLU A 287 19.15 10.34 9.02
C GLU A 287 19.17 8.99 8.31
N PRO A 288 18.08 8.20 8.39
CA PRO A 288 17.95 6.97 7.65
C PRO A 288 17.67 7.27 6.18
N LEU A 289 18.27 6.48 5.29
CA LEU A 289 17.95 6.47 3.86
C LEU A 289 16.90 5.40 3.56
N PRO A 290 16.13 5.54 2.46
CA PRO A 290 15.12 4.56 2.04
C PRO A 290 15.65 3.13 1.86
N ASP A 291 16.90 2.97 1.47
CA ASP A 291 17.56 1.66 1.31
C ASP A 291 17.99 1.02 2.65
N GLY A 292 17.76 1.71 3.77
CA GLY A 292 18.20 1.30 5.11
C GLY A 292 19.63 1.75 5.46
N GLY A 293 20.27 2.54 4.60
CA GLY A 293 21.51 3.23 4.88
C GLY A 293 21.34 4.36 5.90
N LEU A 294 22.46 4.97 6.27
CA LEU A 294 22.49 6.11 7.20
C LEU A 294 23.41 7.19 6.67
N VAL A 295 23.03 8.45 6.89
CA VAL A 295 23.90 9.59 6.65
C VAL A 295 24.04 10.44 7.90
N THR A 296 25.27 10.83 8.20
CA THR A 296 25.58 11.66 9.38
C THR A 296 26.61 12.73 9.05
N SER A 297 26.52 13.86 9.73
CA SER A 297 27.56 14.89 9.73
C SER A 297 28.59 14.60 10.80
N THR A 298 29.85 14.62 10.43
CA THR A 298 31.00 14.43 11.32
C THR A 298 31.91 15.63 11.24
N THR A 299 32.67 15.87 12.31
CA THR A 299 33.58 17.02 12.40
C THR A 299 34.92 16.59 12.96
N THR A 300 35.97 17.30 12.57
CA THR A 300 37.26 17.27 13.30
C THR A 300 37.38 18.57 14.11
N GLY A 301 37.66 18.46 15.41
CA GLY A 301 37.68 19.59 16.34
C GLY A 301 37.12 19.20 17.71
N LYS A 302 37.48 19.93 18.76
CA LYS A 302 37.02 19.64 20.14
C LYS A 302 35.76 20.42 20.54
N ASP A 303 35.48 21.53 19.85
CA ASP A 303 34.36 22.42 20.12
C ASP A 303 33.96 23.22 18.87
N LEU A 304 32.86 23.98 18.96
CA LEU A 304 32.34 24.87 17.89
C LEU A 304 33.39 25.86 17.35
N THR A 305 34.42 26.18 18.14
CA THR A 305 35.47 27.15 17.79
C THR A 305 36.74 26.52 17.20
N SER A 306 36.87 25.20 17.26
CA SER A 306 38.04 24.43 16.82
C SER A 306 37.73 23.45 15.68
N VAL A 307 36.60 23.61 15.00
CA VAL A 307 36.24 22.80 13.82
C VAL A 307 37.22 23.06 12.68
N THR A 308 38.02 22.05 12.34
CA THR A 308 39.00 22.09 11.26
C THR A 308 38.50 21.46 9.96
N SER A 309 37.57 20.50 10.04
CA SER A 309 36.87 19.92 8.90
C SER A 309 35.46 19.52 9.30
N ARG A 310 34.58 19.55 8.31
CA ARG A 310 33.26 18.91 8.36
C ARG A 310 33.19 17.92 7.21
N ASP A 311 32.71 16.74 7.54
CA ASP A 311 32.59 15.64 6.61
C ASP A 311 31.24 14.96 6.79
N VAL A 312 30.61 14.57 5.69
CA VAL A 312 29.39 13.76 5.71
C VAL A 312 29.78 12.30 5.49
N VAL A 313 29.29 11.40 6.34
CA VAL A 313 29.53 9.96 6.22
C VAL A 313 28.24 9.25 5.82
N HIS A 314 28.22 8.71 4.61
CA HIS A 314 27.21 7.75 4.16
C HIS A 314 27.66 6.34 4.56
N THR A 315 26.82 5.63 5.30
CA THR A 315 26.99 4.21 5.64
C THR A 315 25.92 3.41 4.93
N ALA A 316 26.32 2.63 3.92
CA ALA A 316 25.41 1.76 3.19
C ALA A 316 24.92 0.61 4.09
N PRO A 317 23.79 -0.06 3.77
CA PRO A 317 23.29 -1.21 4.53
C PRO A 317 24.30 -2.35 4.72
N SER A 318 25.26 -2.50 3.80
CA SER A 318 26.39 -3.44 3.93
C SER A 318 27.35 -3.10 5.07
N GLY A 319 27.32 -1.87 5.59
CA GLY A 319 28.30 -1.31 6.52
C GLY A 319 29.45 -0.57 5.83
N THR A 320 29.51 -0.58 4.49
CA THR A 320 30.50 0.18 3.73
C THR A 320 30.31 1.68 3.94
N GLN A 321 31.39 2.39 4.26
CA GLN A 321 31.36 3.82 4.52
C GLN A 321 31.98 4.62 3.37
N ARG A 322 31.36 5.74 3.06
CA ARG A 322 31.91 6.76 2.17
C ARG A 322 31.85 8.12 2.85
N THR A 323 32.93 8.88 2.73
CA THR A 323 33.06 10.21 3.33
C THR A 323 33.10 11.28 2.25
N PHE A 324 32.33 12.35 2.45
CA PHE A 324 32.27 13.51 1.58
C PHE A 324 32.75 14.74 2.37
N PRO A 325 33.77 15.48 1.91
CA PRO A 325 34.16 16.75 2.53
C PRO A 325 33.04 17.78 2.34
N ALA A 326 32.27 18.03 3.39
CA ALA A 326 31.06 18.84 3.32
C ALA A 326 30.57 19.32 4.69
N SER A 327 29.93 20.49 4.69
CA SER A 327 29.51 21.18 5.91
C SER A 327 28.08 20.89 6.35
N SER A 328 27.26 20.34 5.45
CA SER A 328 25.84 20.08 5.64
C SER A 328 25.37 18.86 4.86
N VAL A 329 24.36 18.17 5.41
CA VAL A 329 23.63 17.11 4.74
C VAL A 329 22.15 17.22 5.05
N GLU A 330 21.32 16.95 4.05
CA GLU A 330 19.87 16.94 4.16
C GLU A 330 19.34 15.69 3.45
N VAL A 331 18.36 15.01 4.06
CA VAL A 331 17.72 13.80 3.51
C VAL A 331 16.25 14.11 3.26
N PRO A 332 15.71 13.82 2.07
CA PRO A 332 14.31 14.06 1.78
C PRO A 332 13.39 13.14 2.60
N GLU A 333 12.27 13.69 3.05
CA GLU A 333 11.20 12.95 3.71
C GLU A 333 10.44 12.05 2.73
N VAL A 334 10.33 12.49 1.46
CA VAL A 334 9.58 11.79 0.40
C VAL A 334 10.47 11.59 -0.82
N VAL A 335 10.54 10.34 -1.28
CA VAL A 335 11.37 9.93 -2.42
C VAL A 335 10.50 9.20 -3.43
N GLY A 336 10.57 9.60 -4.69
CA GLY A 336 9.88 8.93 -5.80
C GLY A 336 10.33 7.47 -5.96
N PRO A 337 9.47 6.59 -6.49
CA PRO A 337 9.69 5.13 -6.47
C PRO A 337 10.98 4.70 -7.19
N ASP A 338 11.40 5.43 -8.23
CA ASP A 338 12.55 5.08 -9.07
C ASP A 338 13.86 5.77 -8.64
N ILE A 339 13.89 6.44 -7.50
CA ILE A 339 15.06 7.19 -7.03
C ILE A 339 15.77 6.48 -5.88
N ALA A 340 16.96 5.95 -6.17
CA ALA A 340 17.76 5.23 -5.20
C ALA A 340 18.40 6.18 -4.16
N ALA A 341 17.88 6.14 -2.94
CA ALA A 341 18.47 6.71 -1.72
C ALA A 341 19.11 8.12 -1.91
N PRO A 342 18.32 9.13 -2.31
CA PRO A 342 18.85 10.46 -2.57
C PRO A 342 19.18 11.20 -1.27
N PHE A 343 20.22 12.01 -1.29
CA PHE A 343 20.54 12.95 -0.22
C PHE A 343 21.31 14.15 -0.77
N LEU A 344 21.20 15.29 -0.10
CA LEU A 344 21.82 16.54 -0.50
C LEU A 344 23.03 16.86 0.37
N VAL A 345 24.19 17.11 -0.23
CA VAL A 345 25.43 17.43 0.48
C VAL A 345 25.96 18.77 -0.02
N ASP A 346 25.97 19.80 0.84
CA ASP A 346 26.34 21.18 0.48
C ASP A 346 25.68 21.67 -0.83
N GLY A 347 24.37 21.42 -0.96
CA GLY A 347 23.60 21.79 -2.15
C GLY A 347 23.80 20.87 -3.36
N LYS A 348 24.59 19.79 -3.26
CA LYS A 348 24.75 18.80 -4.31
C LYS A 348 23.83 17.61 -4.08
N LEU A 349 22.99 17.28 -5.06
CA LEU A 349 22.13 16.10 -4.97
C LEU A 349 22.92 14.86 -5.36
N TYR A 350 22.98 13.90 -4.44
CA TYR A 350 23.49 12.57 -4.68
C TYR A 350 22.32 11.62 -4.86
N ILE A 351 22.39 10.74 -5.86
CA ILE A 351 21.52 9.57 -6.00
C ILE A 351 22.41 8.36 -5.81
N GLY A 352 22.20 7.65 -4.71
CA GLY A 352 23.21 6.78 -4.12
C GLY A 352 24.53 7.52 -3.93
N ASP A 353 25.54 7.11 -4.69
CA ASP A 353 26.93 7.52 -4.48
C ASP A 353 27.47 8.44 -5.59
N GLN A 354 26.61 8.84 -6.53
CA GLN A 354 26.95 9.72 -7.65
C GLN A 354 26.26 11.08 -7.51
N ALA A 355 27.05 12.15 -7.66
CA ALA A 355 26.51 13.49 -7.72
C ALA A 355 25.74 13.67 -9.03
N ARG A 356 24.44 13.97 -8.93
CA ARG A 356 23.57 14.23 -10.07
C ARG A 356 23.75 15.65 -10.58
N TRP A 357 23.70 16.63 -9.68
CA TRP A 357 23.93 18.05 -9.97
C TRP A 357 24.36 18.81 -8.70
N SER A 358 24.77 20.06 -8.88
CA SER A 358 25.07 21.00 -7.79
C SER A 358 24.15 22.21 -7.91
N SER A 359 23.44 22.53 -6.83
CA SER A 359 22.56 23.69 -6.79
C SER A 359 23.35 24.98 -6.94
N ALA A 360 22.76 25.98 -7.58
CA ALA A 360 23.26 27.35 -7.53
C ALA A 360 22.87 28.07 -6.21
N LEU A 361 22.01 27.46 -5.38
CA LEU A 361 21.59 28.01 -4.10
C LEU A 361 22.77 27.99 -3.10
N SER A 362 23.03 29.12 -2.45
CA SER A 362 24.07 29.23 -1.42
C SER A 362 23.61 28.59 -0.09
N ASN A 363 24.45 28.54 0.94
CA ASN A 363 24.05 28.31 2.34
C ASN A 363 23.04 27.16 2.62
N SER A 364 23.31 25.96 2.09
CA SER A 364 22.66 24.69 2.52
C SER A 364 21.12 24.69 2.43
N PRO A 365 20.54 24.49 1.24
CA PRO A 365 19.09 24.31 1.10
C PRO A 365 18.62 23.00 1.75
N GLN A 366 17.44 23.02 2.36
CA GLN A 366 16.77 21.82 2.91
C GLN A 366 16.03 21.10 1.80
N VAL A 367 16.15 19.78 1.71
CA VAL A 367 15.42 18.99 0.71
C VAL A 367 14.28 18.23 1.38
N HIS A 368 13.10 18.25 0.77
CA HIS A 368 11.91 17.60 1.34
C HIS A 368 11.39 16.48 0.45
N ILE A 369 11.32 16.74 -0.86
CA ILE A 369 10.77 15.80 -1.84
C ILE A 369 11.79 15.68 -2.96
N VAL A 370 12.15 14.45 -3.32
CA VAL A 370 12.94 14.16 -4.52
C VAL A 370 12.11 13.22 -5.38
N ALA A 371 11.60 13.73 -6.50
CA ALA A 371 10.83 12.99 -7.49
C ALA A 371 11.52 13.06 -8.86
N ASP A 372 11.10 12.24 -9.83
CA ASP A 372 11.87 12.03 -11.08
C ASP A 372 12.11 13.30 -11.89
N ASP A 373 11.18 14.25 -11.83
CA ASP A 373 11.23 15.50 -12.58
C ASP A 373 11.37 16.74 -11.69
N VAL A 374 10.93 16.68 -10.43
CA VAL A 374 11.00 17.80 -9.48
C VAL A 374 11.59 17.42 -8.13
N THR A 375 12.55 18.23 -7.70
CA THR A 375 13.12 18.22 -6.35
C THR A 375 12.62 19.46 -5.62
N VAL A 376 11.91 19.27 -4.52
CA VAL A 376 11.39 20.37 -3.70
C VAL A 376 12.36 20.65 -2.57
N VAL A 377 12.87 21.88 -2.55
CA VAL A 377 13.79 22.37 -1.54
C VAL A 377 13.25 23.63 -0.88
N THR A 378 13.69 23.90 0.34
CA THR A 378 13.51 25.19 0.97
C THR A 378 14.85 25.90 1.14
N HIS A 379 14.89 27.16 0.74
CA HIS A 379 16.06 28.00 0.86
C HIS A 379 15.68 29.47 1.08
N ASP A 380 16.33 30.14 2.03
CA ASP A 380 16.03 31.51 2.46
C ASP A 380 14.55 31.74 2.81
N GLY A 381 13.95 30.75 3.48
CA GLY A 381 12.54 30.75 3.86
C GLY A 381 11.57 30.43 2.73
N ARG A 382 12.03 30.28 1.48
CA ARG A 382 11.20 30.05 0.30
C ARG A 382 11.20 28.61 -0.15
N LEU A 383 10.03 28.08 -0.45
CA LEU A 383 9.86 26.78 -1.10
C LEU A 383 10.13 26.90 -2.60
N ARG A 384 11.02 26.06 -3.13
CA ARG A 384 11.48 26.08 -4.52
C ARG A 384 11.34 24.70 -5.15
N GLY A 385 10.88 24.68 -6.40
CA GLY A 385 10.91 23.50 -7.25
C GLY A 385 12.15 23.56 -8.12
N MET A 386 12.98 22.54 -8.04
CA MET A 386 14.20 22.36 -8.83
C MET A 386 13.98 21.20 -9.81
N ASP A 387 14.53 21.30 -11.01
CA ASP A 387 14.56 20.19 -11.96
C ASP A 387 15.48 19.09 -11.41
N THR A 388 14.96 17.87 -11.22
CA THR A 388 15.74 16.79 -10.59
C THR A 388 16.92 16.32 -11.43
N GLU A 389 16.91 16.54 -12.75
CA GLU A 389 18.01 16.14 -13.62
C GLU A 389 19.15 17.17 -13.64
N SER A 390 18.82 18.46 -13.72
CA SER A 390 19.80 19.54 -13.94
C SER A 390 20.08 20.40 -12.71
N GLY A 391 19.23 20.35 -11.69
CA GLY A 391 19.29 21.25 -10.54
C GLY A 391 18.92 22.70 -10.89
N ARG A 392 18.36 22.94 -12.08
CA ARG A 392 17.88 24.27 -12.48
C ARG A 392 16.61 24.59 -11.72
N GLU A 393 16.53 25.80 -11.14
CA GLU A 393 15.29 26.27 -10.54
C GLU A 393 14.17 26.34 -11.59
N LEU A 394 13.07 25.64 -11.33
CA LEU A 394 11.86 25.68 -12.13
C LEU A 394 11.00 26.87 -11.69
N ARG A 395 10.86 27.07 -10.38
CA ARG A 395 10.09 28.15 -9.77
C ARG A 395 10.34 28.27 -8.26
N ALA A 396 9.97 29.42 -7.70
CA ALA A 396 9.82 29.63 -6.27
C ALA A 396 8.36 29.93 -5.94
N ALA A 397 7.82 29.30 -4.91
CA ALA A 397 6.72 29.88 -4.16
C ALA A 397 7.32 30.91 -3.18
N ASP A 398 6.50 31.86 -2.71
CA ASP A 398 6.90 32.88 -1.76
C ASP A 398 6.30 32.64 -0.36
N PRO A 399 6.59 31.50 0.32
CA PRO A 399 6.13 31.30 1.68
C PRO A 399 7.08 31.96 2.68
N GLY A 400 6.51 32.43 3.79
CA GLY A 400 7.28 32.74 5.00
C GLY A 400 7.02 31.68 6.06
N GLY A 401 8.07 31.22 6.75
CA GLY A 401 7.98 30.42 7.98
C GLY A 401 7.45 28.99 7.82
N PHE A 402 8.07 28.18 6.96
CA PHE A 402 7.70 26.78 6.77
C PHE A 402 8.52 25.83 7.68
N ARG A 403 7.93 24.67 8.02
CA ARG A 403 8.59 23.44 8.48
C ARG A 403 7.75 22.25 8.00
N ASP A 404 8.40 21.13 7.66
CA ASP A 404 7.81 19.80 7.39
C ASP A 404 6.69 19.85 6.32
N PRO A 405 7.01 20.15 5.05
CA PRO A 405 6.02 20.29 4.00
C PRO A 405 5.53 18.91 3.58
N VAL A 406 4.22 18.77 3.45
CA VAL A 406 3.59 17.49 3.15
C VAL A 406 3.21 17.44 1.69
N THR A 407 3.31 16.27 1.05
CA THR A 407 2.83 16.06 -0.32
C THR A 407 1.78 14.97 -0.39
N ASP A 408 0.86 15.09 -1.34
CA ASP A 408 -0.07 14.05 -1.79
C ASP A 408 0.29 13.52 -3.19
N GLY A 409 1.52 13.77 -3.65
CA GLY A 409 2.00 13.42 -4.99
C GLY A 409 1.70 14.48 -6.06
N ARG A 410 0.68 15.33 -5.83
CA ARG A 410 0.26 16.38 -6.77
C ARG A 410 0.48 17.79 -6.22
N HIS A 411 0.37 17.97 -4.91
CA HIS A 411 0.47 19.24 -4.22
C HIS A 411 1.54 19.17 -3.14
N VAL A 412 2.15 20.32 -2.86
CA VAL A 412 2.92 20.55 -1.64
C VAL A 412 2.11 21.44 -0.73
N MET A 413 1.84 20.94 0.48
CA MET A 413 1.08 21.58 1.54
C MET A 413 2.02 22.04 2.65
N TYR A 414 1.85 23.28 3.08
CA TYR A 414 2.67 23.86 4.15
C TYR A 414 1.89 24.92 4.92
N ILE A 415 2.39 25.26 6.11
CA ILE A 415 1.82 26.32 6.94
C ILE A 415 2.48 27.66 6.63
N THR A 416 1.67 28.70 6.47
CA THR A 416 2.14 30.09 6.45
C THR A 416 1.03 31.03 6.89
N ASN A 417 1.36 32.06 7.67
CA ASN A 417 0.41 33.08 8.13
C ASN A 417 -0.90 32.51 8.71
N GLY A 418 -0.80 31.49 9.57
CA GLY A 418 -1.97 30.87 10.22
C GLY A 418 -2.85 30.00 9.31
N SER A 419 -2.40 29.70 8.09
CA SER A 419 -3.16 28.90 7.11
C SER A 419 -2.33 27.74 6.57
N ILE A 420 -2.99 26.65 6.21
CA ILE A 420 -2.45 25.63 5.30
C ILE A 420 -2.63 26.16 3.87
N VAL A 421 -1.55 26.09 3.09
CA VAL A 421 -1.54 26.46 1.67
C VAL A 421 -1.11 25.24 0.88
N ALA A 422 -1.88 24.89 -0.14
CA ALA A 422 -1.46 23.90 -1.13
C ALA A 422 -1.04 24.58 -2.41
N VAL A 423 0.15 24.23 -2.89
CA VAL A 423 0.64 24.62 -4.21
C VAL A 423 0.80 23.39 -5.07
N ASP A 424 0.60 23.51 -6.36
CA ASP A 424 0.84 22.41 -7.30
C ASP A 424 2.35 22.05 -7.36
N LEU A 425 2.65 20.75 -7.33
CA LEU A 425 4.00 20.19 -7.25
C LEU A 425 4.86 20.46 -8.50
N HIS A 426 4.28 20.87 -9.63
CA HIS A 426 5.01 21.13 -10.88
C HIS A 426 5.02 22.60 -11.32
N THR A 427 3.99 23.36 -10.92
CA THR A 427 3.81 24.77 -11.29
C THR A 427 4.01 25.72 -10.13
N GLY A 428 3.90 25.23 -8.88
CA GLY A 428 4.08 26.04 -7.66
C GLY A 428 2.96 27.05 -7.45
N ARG A 429 1.89 26.97 -8.26
CA ARG A 429 0.72 27.84 -8.15
C ARG A 429 -0.15 27.38 -6.99
N GLU A 430 -0.50 28.31 -6.11
CA GLU A 430 -1.49 28.08 -5.06
C GLU A 430 -2.79 27.55 -5.68
N GLN A 431 -3.21 26.38 -5.22
CA GLN A 431 -4.47 25.74 -5.59
C GLN A 431 -5.57 26.12 -4.61
N TRP A 432 -5.25 26.11 -3.32
CA TRP A 432 -6.17 26.46 -2.27
C TRP A 432 -5.46 26.86 -0.98
N ARG A 433 -6.23 27.47 -0.08
CA ARG A 433 -5.80 27.90 1.25
C ARG A 433 -6.90 27.64 2.28
N ALA A 434 -6.53 27.14 3.44
CA ALA A 434 -7.44 26.86 4.56
C ALA A 434 -6.88 27.45 5.87
N PRO A 435 -7.68 28.21 6.65
CA PRO A 435 -7.24 28.71 7.95
C PRO A 435 -7.09 27.57 8.96
N VAL A 436 -6.08 27.66 9.83
CA VAL A 436 -5.87 26.71 10.92
C VAL A 436 -6.51 27.28 12.20
N PRO A 437 -7.48 26.58 12.83
CA PRO A 437 -8.15 27.06 14.04
C PRO A 437 -7.33 26.76 15.31
N MET A 438 -6.07 27.17 15.31
CA MET A 438 -5.08 27.05 16.39
C MET A 438 -3.92 28.03 16.16
N ASP A 439 -3.20 28.41 17.22
CA ASP A 439 -1.90 29.08 17.05
C ASP A 439 -0.98 28.17 16.23
N THR A 440 -0.39 28.69 15.16
CA THR A 440 0.49 27.93 14.29
C THR A 440 1.96 28.02 14.71
N LYS A 441 2.29 28.82 15.73
CA LYS A 441 3.66 29.04 16.16
C LYS A 441 4.30 27.75 16.68
N GLY A 442 5.40 27.35 16.06
CA GLY A 442 6.14 26.15 16.45
C GLY A 442 5.42 24.83 16.14
N GLY A 443 4.34 24.87 15.36
CA GLY A 443 3.62 23.67 14.93
C GLY A 443 4.27 22.94 13.76
N THR A 444 3.91 21.67 13.61
CA THR A 444 4.41 20.77 12.57
C THR A 444 3.25 20.17 11.77
N LEU A 445 3.48 19.94 10.48
CA LEU A 445 2.51 19.32 9.57
C LEU A 445 2.92 17.87 9.28
N ALA A 446 1.97 17.01 8.93
CA ALA A 446 2.18 15.57 8.78
C ALA A 446 1.33 14.93 7.70
N ALA A 447 1.93 14.01 6.95
CA ALA A 447 1.17 12.92 6.33
C ALA A 447 0.90 11.82 7.37
N ALA A 448 -0.38 11.54 7.65
CA ALA A 448 -0.82 10.45 8.50
C ALA A 448 -1.78 9.55 7.70
N GLY A 449 -1.22 8.81 6.75
CA GLY A 449 -1.99 8.05 5.77
C GLY A 449 -2.82 9.00 4.90
N GLY A 450 -4.14 8.83 4.90
CA GLY A 450 -5.07 9.70 4.17
C GLY A 450 -5.46 10.99 4.93
N THR A 451 -4.92 11.18 6.14
CA THR A 451 -5.23 12.35 6.98
C THR A 451 -4.04 13.30 7.01
N LEU A 452 -4.29 14.58 6.74
CA LEU A 452 -3.34 15.64 6.99
C LEU A 452 -3.46 16.05 8.46
N VAL A 453 -2.37 16.00 9.22
CA VAL A 453 -2.38 16.33 10.65
C VAL A 453 -1.50 17.54 10.92
N PHE A 454 -2.03 18.49 11.70
CA PHE A 454 -1.30 19.63 12.22
C PHE A 454 -1.19 19.52 13.75
N GLN A 455 0.02 19.61 14.28
CA GLN A 455 0.29 19.50 15.71
C GLN A 455 0.99 20.75 16.25
N THR A 456 0.60 21.19 17.43
CA THR A 456 1.35 22.11 18.29
C THR A 456 1.47 21.54 19.70
N ASN A 457 2.09 22.30 20.61
CA ASN A 457 2.08 21.95 22.02
C ASN A 457 0.68 22.02 22.66
N ASP A 458 -0.25 22.79 22.09
CA ASP A 458 -1.59 22.99 22.67
C ASP A 458 -2.61 21.96 22.17
N GLY A 459 -2.36 21.35 21.00
CA GLY A 459 -3.27 20.39 20.42
C GLY A 459 -2.86 19.83 19.06
N ILE A 460 -3.70 18.92 18.58
CA ILE A 460 -3.58 18.24 17.29
C ILE A 460 -4.90 18.44 16.54
N ILE A 461 -4.82 18.73 15.24
CA ILE A 461 -5.95 18.86 14.32
C ILE A 461 -5.76 17.88 13.17
N GLY A 462 -6.80 17.11 12.86
CA GLY A 462 -6.87 16.25 11.67
C GLY A 462 -7.79 16.82 10.60
N TYR A 463 -7.35 16.70 9.35
CA TYR A 463 -8.07 17.08 8.15
C TYR A 463 -8.23 15.85 7.24
N THR A 464 -9.46 15.49 6.92
CA THR A 464 -9.73 14.38 5.99
C THR A 464 -9.50 14.82 4.55
N ALA A 465 -8.98 13.91 3.73
CA ALA A 465 -8.79 14.11 2.30
C ALA A 465 -10.07 14.58 1.60
N THR A 466 -9.90 15.46 0.62
CA THR A 466 -10.99 15.98 -0.23
C THR A 466 -11.02 15.31 -1.61
N GLY A 467 -10.10 14.37 -1.86
CA GLY A 467 -9.94 13.66 -3.13
C GLY A 467 -9.74 12.15 -2.94
N GLY A 468 -9.40 11.48 -4.05
CA GLY A 468 -9.19 10.04 -4.11
C GLY A 468 -7.80 9.61 -3.62
N ALA A 469 -7.37 8.41 -4.02
CA ALA A 469 -6.04 7.91 -3.71
C ALA A 469 -4.95 8.80 -4.32
N ALA A 470 -3.89 9.06 -3.54
CA ALA A 470 -2.73 9.82 -3.98
C ALA A 470 -1.83 8.99 -4.91
N SER A 471 -1.20 9.65 -5.88
CA SER A 471 -0.15 9.04 -6.70
C SER A 471 1.25 9.26 -6.13
N ALA A 472 2.24 8.55 -6.63
CA ALA A 472 3.65 8.88 -6.40
C ALA A 472 3.97 10.30 -6.92
N PRO A 473 4.92 11.02 -6.28
CA PRO A 473 5.37 12.30 -6.79
C PRO A 473 6.27 12.07 -8.01
N GLY A 474 6.17 12.93 -9.02
CA GLY A 474 6.95 12.84 -10.26
C GLY A 474 6.58 11.69 -11.19
N SER A 475 5.53 10.90 -10.87
CA SER A 475 4.93 10.02 -11.87
C SER A 475 4.42 10.88 -13.02
N ARG A 476 5.16 10.93 -14.13
CA ARG A 476 4.69 11.56 -15.35
C ARG A 476 3.47 10.77 -15.80
N ASN A 477 2.29 11.27 -15.47
CA ASN A 477 1.17 11.07 -16.37
C ASN A 477 1.67 11.53 -17.74
N THR A 478 1.87 10.60 -18.66
CA THR A 478 1.96 10.87 -20.10
C THR A 478 0.58 11.29 -20.64
N GLY A 479 -0.17 12.05 -19.83
CA GLY A 479 -1.15 13.01 -20.30
C GLY A 479 -0.35 14.12 -20.95
N THR A 480 -0.33 14.07 -22.29
CA THR A 480 -0.04 15.19 -23.20
C THR A 480 -0.01 16.53 -22.46
N ALA A 481 1.15 17.20 -22.54
CA ALA A 481 1.30 18.59 -22.11
C ALA A 481 0.01 19.33 -22.42
N ALA A 482 -0.64 19.82 -21.36
CA ALA A 482 -1.83 20.63 -21.47
C ALA A 482 -1.47 21.84 -22.32
N LYS A 483 -1.67 21.71 -23.64
CA LYS A 483 -1.91 22.84 -24.52
C LYS A 483 -3.09 23.54 -23.88
N ASN A 484 -2.83 24.72 -23.32
CA ASN A 484 -3.78 25.65 -22.74
C ASN A 484 -5.21 25.36 -23.20
N SER A 485 -5.97 24.56 -22.44
CA SER A 485 -7.41 24.46 -22.64
C SER A 485 -8.03 25.54 -21.79
N SER A 486 -8.10 26.74 -22.36
CA SER A 486 -8.86 27.87 -21.85
C SER A 486 -10.36 27.63 -22.06
N ASP A 487 -10.90 26.59 -21.43
CA ASP A 487 -12.34 26.36 -21.46
C ASP A 487 -12.82 25.76 -20.12
N ASP A 488 -12.84 26.61 -19.08
CA ASP A 488 -13.71 26.43 -17.91
C ASP A 488 -15.19 26.70 -18.32
N SER A 489 -15.67 25.99 -19.34
CA SER A 489 -17.06 26.04 -19.76
C SER A 489 -17.87 25.07 -18.89
N TYR A 490 -18.72 25.63 -18.04
CA TYR A 490 -19.73 24.89 -17.28
C TYR A 490 -20.94 24.61 -18.17
N TYR A 491 -21.31 23.34 -18.30
CA TYR A 491 -22.47 22.91 -19.07
C TYR A 491 -23.71 22.86 -18.17
N THR A 492 -24.87 23.21 -18.73
CA THR A 492 -26.16 23.09 -18.05
C THR A 492 -26.91 21.92 -18.65
N ARG A 493 -27.71 21.24 -17.82
CA ARG A 493 -28.46 20.06 -18.21
C ARG A 493 -29.37 20.35 -19.40
N CYS A 494 -29.35 19.44 -20.37
CA CYS A 494 -30.29 19.42 -21.46
C CYS A 494 -31.47 18.48 -21.19
N GLY A 495 -32.63 18.75 -21.80
CA GLY A 495 -33.81 17.89 -21.73
C GLY A 495 -33.79 16.64 -22.63
N SER A 496 -32.78 16.46 -23.49
CA SER A 496 -32.64 15.27 -24.35
C SER A 496 -31.58 14.31 -23.80
N LYS A 497 -31.81 13.00 -23.90
CA LYS A 497 -30.91 11.98 -23.36
C LYS A 497 -29.55 11.97 -24.09
N PRO A 498 -28.41 11.98 -23.37
CA PRO A 498 -27.09 11.82 -23.97
C PRO A 498 -26.83 10.37 -24.39
N VAL A 499 -25.88 10.18 -25.32
CA VAL A 499 -25.50 8.86 -25.84
C VAL A 499 -24.22 8.36 -25.17
N PHE A 500 -24.27 7.17 -24.58
CA PHE A 500 -23.13 6.49 -23.95
C PHE A 500 -22.59 5.39 -24.87
N THR A 501 -21.29 5.43 -25.17
CA THR A 501 -20.63 4.46 -26.05
C THR A 501 -19.44 3.82 -25.33
N PRO A 502 -19.46 2.50 -25.02
CA PRO A 502 -18.34 1.82 -24.39
C PRO A 502 -17.09 1.87 -25.26
N GLN A 503 -15.94 2.19 -24.65
CA GLN A 503 -14.63 2.29 -25.28
C GLN A 503 -13.67 1.22 -24.78
N LYS A 504 -13.71 0.89 -23.48
CA LYS A 504 -12.79 -0.08 -22.86
C LYS A 504 -13.46 -0.77 -21.67
N PHE A 505 -13.17 -2.06 -21.50
CA PHE A 505 -13.58 -2.86 -20.35
C PHE A 505 -12.34 -3.34 -19.60
N ARG A 506 -12.34 -3.22 -18.27
CA ARG A 506 -11.27 -3.74 -17.41
C ARG A 506 -11.82 -4.14 -16.05
N THR A 507 -11.10 -4.99 -15.33
CA THR A 507 -11.43 -5.38 -13.94
C THR A 507 -10.40 -4.81 -12.99
N GLU A 508 -10.86 -4.25 -11.88
CA GLU A 508 -10.05 -3.73 -10.76
C GLU A 508 -10.62 -4.27 -9.44
N SER A 509 -9.94 -4.02 -8.31
CA SER A 509 -10.30 -4.54 -6.97
C SER A 509 -11.74 -4.19 -6.51
N GLY A 510 -12.42 -3.27 -7.19
CA GLY A 510 -13.81 -2.87 -6.93
C GLY A 510 -14.88 -3.44 -7.87
N GLY A 511 -14.53 -4.11 -8.98
CA GLY A 511 -15.50 -4.60 -9.98
C GLY A 511 -15.10 -4.40 -11.44
N LEU A 512 -16.09 -4.34 -12.34
CA LEU A 512 -15.88 -4.08 -13.77
C LEU A 512 -15.91 -2.57 -14.02
N VAL A 513 -14.80 -2.01 -14.52
CA VAL A 513 -14.75 -0.62 -14.99
C VAL A 513 -14.98 -0.57 -16.49
N VAL A 514 -15.92 0.26 -16.92
CA VAL A 514 -16.22 0.52 -18.32
C VAL A 514 -15.94 1.99 -18.63
N THR A 515 -14.94 2.23 -19.47
CA THR A 515 -14.66 3.56 -20.03
C THR A 515 -15.71 3.87 -21.08
N MET A 516 -16.52 4.90 -20.85
CA MET A 516 -17.61 5.34 -21.70
C MET A 516 -17.26 6.66 -22.38
N LYS A 517 -17.52 6.77 -23.68
CA LYS A 517 -17.60 8.07 -24.36
C LYS A 517 -19.05 8.54 -24.32
N VAL A 518 -19.31 9.68 -23.70
CA VAL A 518 -20.63 10.30 -23.57
C VAL A 518 -20.71 11.47 -24.54
N THR A 519 -21.76 11.52 -25.36
CA THR A 519 -21.97 12.60 -26.33
C THR A 519 -23.31 13.27 -26.09
N ALA A 520 -23.32 14.60 -26.08
CA ALA A 520 -24.55 15.37 -25.91
C ALA A 520 -25.33 15.39 -27.23
N THR A 521 -26.64 15.17 -27.16
CA THR A 521 -27.54 15.34 -28.33
C THR A 521 -27.91 16.81 -28.55
N CYS A 522 -27.68 17.66 -27.54
CA CYS A 522 -28.14 19.03 -27.55
C CYS A 522 -27.11 20.02 -28.11
N PRO A 523 -27.54 21.06 -28.84
CA PRO A 523 -26.62 22.05 -29.43
C PRO A 523 -25.76 22.81 -28.41
N GLY A 524 -26.23 22.93 -27.16
CA GLY A 524 -25.55 23.63 -26.06
C GLY A 524 -24.65 22.76 -25.18
N GLY A 525 -24.49 21.48 -25.49
CA GLY A 525 -23.90 20.49 -24.56
C GLY A 525 -24.91 19.98 -23.54
N ASP A 526 -24.44 19.19 -22.57
CA ASP A 526 -25.27 18.57 -21.54
C ASP A 526 -24.50 18.45 -20.20
N ALA A 527 -25.22 18.22 -19.10
CA ALA A 527 -24.66 18.01 -17.77
C ALA A 527 -25.35 16.83 -17.08
N LEU A 528 -24.59 15.76 -16.82
CA LEU A 528 -25.03 14.66 -15.97
C LEU A 528 -24.95 15.14 -14.52
N THR A 529 -26.11 15.35 -13.91
CA THR A 529 -26.27 15.94 -12.56
C THR A 529 -27.29 15.18 -11.72
N SER A 530 -27.89 14.12 -12.28
CA SER A 530 -28.94 13.35 -11.64
C SER A 530 -28.36 12.25 -10.75
N SER A 531 -28.83 12.21 -9.51
CA SER A 531 -28.66 11.06 -8.62
C SER A 531 -29.51 9.90 -9.11
N GLY A 532 -28.90 8.74 -9.37
CA GLY A 532 -29.63 7.51 -9.72
C GLY A 532 -29.74 7.20 -11.22
N THR A 533 -28.83 7.75 -12.03
CA THR A 533 -28.78 7.46 -13.47
C THR A 533 -28.47 5.99 -13.71
N THR A 534 -29.41 5.23 -14.27
CA THR A 534 -29.19 3.81 -14.56
C THR A 534 -28.55 3.64 -15.93
N VAL A 535 -27.42 2.93 -15.97
CA VAL A 535 -26.74 2.52 -17.21
C VAL A 535 -26.74 1.00 -17.29
N THR A 536 -27.30 0.46 -18.37
CA THR A 536 -27.35 -0.97 -18.67
C THR A 536 -26.65 -1.23 -19.99
N ILE A 537 -25.64 -2.11 -19.97
CA ILE A 537 -24.83 -2.49 -21.13
C ILE A 537 -25.18 -3.93 -21.51
N SER A 538 -25.44 -4.15 -22.79
CA SER A 538 -25.68 -5.48 -23.36
C SER A 538 -25.09 -5.58 -24.77
N ASP A 539 -24.93 -6.81 -25.26
CA ASP A 539 -24.62 -7.09 -26.66
C ASP A 539 -25.63 -8.13 -27.21
N SER A 540 -25.37 -8.65 -28.41
CA SER A 540 -26.21 -9.70 -29.01
C SER A 540 -26.24 -11.02 -28.23
N THR A 541 -25.26 -11.24 -27.34
CA THR A 541 -25.17 -12.43 -26.49
C THR A 541 -25.89 -12.23 -25.16
N GLY A 542 -25.98 -11.01 -24.63
CA GLY A 542 -26.81 -10.69 -23.47
C GLY A 542 -26.30 -9.52 -22.61
N PRO A 543 -26.76 -9.40 -21.35
CA PRO A 543 -26.33 -8.33 -20.46
C PRO A 543 -24.86 -8.49 -20.05
N ILE A 544 -24.15 -7.36 -20.04
CA ILE A 544 -22.75 -7.25 -19.62
C ILE A 544 -22.67 -6.67 -18.21
N ALA A 545 -23.31 -5.52 -17.99
CA ALA A 545 -23.36 -4.85 -16.69
C ALA A 545 -24.55 -3.90 -16.57
N SER A 546 -25.02 -3.65 -15.35
CA SER A 546 -26.11 -2.73 -15.06
C SER A 546 -25.95 -2.15 -13.66
N GLY A 547 -25.95 -0.82 -13.57
CA GLY A 547 -25.73 -0.09 -12.32
C GLY A 547 -26.40 1.28 -12.33
N SER A 548 -26.68 1.80 -11.13
CA SER A 548 -27.21 3.15 -10.94
C SER A 548 -26.10 4.08 -10.45
N PHE A 549 -25.93 5.23 -11.06
CA PHE A 549 -24.81 6.15 -10.81
C PHE A 549 -25.30 7.48 -10.24
N ASP A 550 -24.61 7.97 -9.23
CA ASP A 550 -24.90 9.27 -8.61
C ASP A 550 -24.04 10.37 -9.22
N PHE A 551 -24.57 11.00 -10.28
CA PHE A 551 -23.93 12.16 -10.89
C PHE A 551 -24.28 13.48 -10.17
N ALA A 552 -25.08 13.46 -9.09
CA ALA A 552 -25.27 14.65 -8.26
C ALA A 552 -24.05 14.86 -7.35
N ALA A 553 -23.48 13.77 -6.82
CA ALA A 553 -22.23 13.79 -6.06
C ALA A 553 -21.00 14.05 -6.95
N ASN A 554 -21.02 13.55 -8.20
CA ASN A 554 -19.94 13.74 -9.18
C ASN A 554 -20.51 14.23 -10.53
N PRO A 555 -20.81 15.55 -10.67
CA PRO A 555 -21.39 16.10 -11.89
C PRO A 555 -20.43 16.01 -13.09
N VAL A 556 -20.96 15.57 -14.24
CA VAL A 556 -20.18 15.41 -15.48
C VAL A 556 -20.70 16.33 -16.58
N GLY A 557 -19.84 17.23 -17.06
CA GLY A 557 -20.11 18.09 -18.21
C GLY A 557 -19.84 17.36 -19.53
N VAL A 558 -20.73 17.54 -20.50
CA VAL A 558 -20.64 16.95 -21.84
C VAL A 558 -20.65 18.07 -22.89
N PRO A 559 -19.54 18.28 -23.63
CA PRO A 559 -19.45 19.33 -24.64
C PRO A 559 -20.49 19.20 -25.76
N LYS A 560 -20.77 20.32 -26.43
CA LYS A 560 -21.64 20.36 -27.62
C LYS A 560 -21.16 19.40 -28.72
N PRO A 561 -22.06 18.74 -29.46
CA PRO A 561 -21.68 17.93 -30.61
C PRO A 561 -21.04 18.80 -31.71
N GLY A 562 -19.90 18.37 -32.24
CA GLY A 562 -19.12 19.13 -33.22
C GLY A 562 -19.84 19.24 -34.57
N THR A 563 -20.02 20.46 -35.07
CA THR A 563 -20.58 20.72 -36.41
C THR A 563 -19.44 20.86 -37.42
N GLY A 564 -19.05 19.77 -38.10
CA GLY A 564 -17.97 19.81 -39.08
C GLY A 564 -18.05 18.69 -40.11
N SER A 565 -18.51 19.03 -41.32
CA SER A 565 -18.35 18.26 -42.56
C SER A 565 -16.88 18.32 -43.02
N GLY A 566 -16.09 17.30 -42.75
CA GLY A 566 -14.71 17.19 -43.26
C GLY A 566 -13.86 16.14 -42.53
N SER A 567 -13.73 14.95 -43.14
CA SER A 567 -12.68 13.91 -43.00
C SER A 567 -12.05 13.51 -41.65
N GLU A 568 -12.51 14.00 -40.50
CA GLU A 568 -12.34 13.34 -39.21
C GLU A 568 -13.71 13.23 -38.54
N GLU A 569 -14.15 12.00 -38.34
CA GLU A 569 -15.50 11.66 -37.90
C GLU A 569 -15.77 12.15 -36.45
N GLY A 570 -16.36 13.35 -36.30
CA GLY A 570 -17.35 13.67 -35.26
C GLY A 570 -16.98 13.49 -33.77
N THR A 571 -15.77 13.84 -33.31
CA THR A 571 -15.30 13.52 -31.94
C THR A 571 -15.52 14.63 -30.89
N SER A 572 -16.74 15.14 -30.70
CA SER A 572 -17.07 15.91 -29.48
C SER A 572 -17.83 15.04 -28.48
N GLY A 573 -17.23 14.78 -27.32
CA GLY A 573 -17.79 13.97 -26.23
C GLY A 573 -16.83 13.88 -25.04
N THR A 574 -17.37 13.47 -23.90
CA THR A 574 -16.64 13.33 -22.63
C THR A 574 -16.36 11.85 -22.37
N THR A 575 -15.14 11.53 -21.94
CA THR A 575 -14.83 10.17 -21.47
C THR A 575 -15.09 10.07 -19.96
N VAL A 576 -15.79 9.02 -19.52
CA VAL A 576 -16.14 8.75 -18.13
C VAL A 576 -15.89 7.29 -17.82
N ASP A 577 -15.18 6.99 -16.74
CA ASP A 577 -15.07 5.62 -16.24
C ASP A 577 -16.23 5.31 -15.29
N LEU A 578 -16.97 4.24 -15.57
CA LEU A 578 -18.07 3.75 -14.73
C LEU A 578 -17.68 2.42 -14.07
N LEU A 579 -17.65 2.38 -12.74
CA LEU A 579 -17.34 1.17 -11.98
C LEU A 579 -18.63 0.44 -11.56
N PHE A 580 -18.84 -0.74 -12.13
CA PHE A 580 -19.91 -1.68 -11.78
C PHE A 580 -19.38 -2.66 -10.72
N LYS A 581 -19.94 -2.60 -9.51
CA LYS A 581 -19.51 -3.41 -8.37
C LYS A 581 -19.92 -4.88 -8.51
N HIS A 582 -19.45 -5.72 -7.58
CA HIS A 582 -19.92 -7.10 -7.46
C HIS A 582 -21.46 -7.17 -7.42
N GLY A 583 -22.03 -8.09 -8.21
CA GLY A 583 -23.48 -8.21 -8.42
C GLY A 583 -24.10 -7.25 -9.44
N GLN A 584 -23.32 -6.34 -10.03
CA GLN A 584 -23.75 -5.38 -11.07
C GLN A 584 -23.14 -5.64 -12.45
N PHE A 585 -22.25 -6.63 -12.58
CA PHE A 585 -21.72 -7.09 -13.86
C PHE A 585 -21.81 -8.61 -13.95
N PHE A 586 -21.91 -9.11 -15.19
CA PHE A 586 -22.20 -10.52 -15.50
C PHE A 586 -21.16 -11.14 -16.44
N ARG A 587 -20.26 -10.31 -16.98
CA ARG A 587 -19.26 -10.68 -17.99
C ARG A 587 -17.94 -10.00 -17.66
N THR A 588 -16.84 -10.72 -17.85
CA THR A 588 -15.48 -10.19 -17.67
C THR A 588 -14.90 -9.72 -19.00
N PRO A 589 -13.87 -8.83 -18.99
CA PRO A 589 -13.29 -8.25 -20.20
C PRO A 589 -12.80 -9.27 -21.24
N ASP A 590 -12.29 -10.42 -20.81
CA ASP A 590 -11.82 -11.50 -21.70
C ASP A 590 -12.95 -12.16 -22.50
N THR A 591 -14.19 -12.05 -22.03
CA THR A 591 -15.36 -12.54 -22.77
C THR A 591 -15.91 -11.50 -23.75
N LEU A 592 -15.35 -10.29 -23.77
CA LEU A 592 -15.81 -9.18 -24.59
C LEU A 592 -14.83 -8.95 -25.74
N PRO A 593 -15.32 -8.62 -26.94
CA PRO A 593 -14.43 -8.32 -28.05
C PRO A 593 -13.59 -7.07 -27.75
N GLY A 594 -12.32 -7.09 -28.18
CA GLY A 594 -11.45 -5.91 -28.09
C GLY A 594 -12.09 -4.73 -28.83
N PRO A 595 -11.97 -3.48 -28.32
CA PRO A 595 -12.66 -2.35 -28.90
C PRO A 595 -12.16 -2.06 -30.31
N SER A 596 -13.01 -2.31 -31.31
CA SER A 596 -12.79 -1.85 -32.67
C SER A 596 -13.03 -0.34 -32.74
N SER A 597 -12.03 0.42 -33.16
CA SER A 597 -12.21 1.79 -33.61
C SER A 597 -13.13 1.81 -34.83
N GLY A 598 -14.35 2.34 -34.70
CA GLY A 598 -15.21 2.60 -35.87
C GLY A 598 -16.67 2.83 -35.50
N GLY A 599 -17.23 3.96 -35.95
CA GLY A 599 -18.50 4.52 -35.54
C GLY A 599 -19.78 3.75 -35.92
N SER A 600 -20.83 4.11 -35.17
CA SER A 600 -22.28 4.12 -35.44
C SER A 600 -22.91 3.26 -36.55
N GLY A 601 -23.95 2.51 -36.13
CA GLY A 601 -25.26 2.55 -36.78
C GLY A 601 -25.49 1.72 -38.04
N ALA A 602 -26.07 0.53 -37.84
CA ALA A 602 -26.86 -0.28 -38.78
C ALA A 602 -26.21 -0.80 -40.09
N SER A 603 -26.19 -2.14 -40.16
CA SER A 603 -26.14 -3.02 -41.34
C SER A 603 -24.84 -3.07 -42.16
N GLY A 604 -23.94 -3.95 -41.73
CA GLY A 604 -22.83 -4.48 -42.54
C GLY A 604 -22.03 -5.51 -41.76
N SER A 605 -22.23 -6.79 -42.08
CA SER A 605 -21.68 -8.00 -41.46
C SER A 605 -20.23 -7.90 -40.96
N GLY A 606 -20.02 -7.92 -39.63
CA GLY A 606 -18.72 -8.24 -39.00
C GLY A 606 -18.31 -7.45 -37.74
N GLY A 607 -19.00 -6.37 -37.36
CA GLY A 607 -18.68 -5.57 -36.17
C GLY A 607 -19.57 -5.91 -34.96
N HIS A 608 -18.97 -6.18 -33.80
CA HIS A 608 -19.72 -6.39 -32.56
C HIS A 608 -20.31 -5.07 -32.03
N SER A 609 -21.63 -5.00 -31.90
CA SER A 609 -22.35 -3.80 -31.41
C SER A 609 -22.78 -3.95 -29.96
N TYR A 610 -22.46 -2.96 -29.12
CA TYR A 610 -22.98 -2.83 -27.76
C TYR A 610 -24.26 -1.98 -27.76
N LEU A 611 -25.30 -2.44 -27.06
CA LEU A 611 -26.49 -1.68 -26.72
C LEU A 611 -26.35 -1.12 -25.31
N VAL A 612 -26.40 0.21 -25.18
CA VAL A 612 -26.41 0.89 -23.89
C VAL A 612 -27.75 1.57 -23.69
N ASP A 613 -28.51 1.13 -22.69
CA ASP A 613 -29.70 1.82 -22.22
C ASP A 613 -29.34 2.74 -21.04
N CYS A 614 -29.80 3.99 -21.12
CA CYS A 614 -29.53 5.01 -20.12
C CYS A 614 -30.84 5.69 -19.71
N VAL A 615 -31.15 5.59 -18.42
CA VAL A 615 -32.32 6.20 -17.79
C VAL A 615 -31.85 7.22 -16.76
N GLN A 616 -32.10 8.49 -17.04
CA GLN A 616 -31.74 9.60 -16.16
C GLN A 616 -33.00 10.18 -15.49
N PRO A 617 -33.08 10.19 -14.13
CA PRO A 617 -34.12 10.92 -13.41
C PRO A 617 -33.93 12.44 -13.51
N GLU A 618 -34.90 13.24 -13.06
CA GLU A 618 -34.75 14.70 -13.05
C GLU A 618 -33.61 15.17 -12.12
N GLY A 619 -32.95 16.27 -12.51
CA GLY A 619 -31.80 16.84 -11.82
C GLY A 619 -31.54 18.27 -12.33
N ALA A 620 -31.01 19.13 -11.47
CA ALA A 620 -30.71 20.52 -11.79
C ALA A 620 -29.27 20.84 -11.35
N GLY A 621 -28.53 21.57 -12.18
CA GLY A 621 -27.16 21.94 -11.86
C GLY A 621 -26.29 22.24 -13.07
N ARG A 622 -25.04 22.62 -12.78
CA ARG A 622 -23.98 22.82 -13.78
C ARG A 622 -22.89 21.79 -13.54
N ALA A 623 -22.25 21.34 -14.61
CA ALA A 623 -21.16 20.38 -14.53
C ALA A 623 -19.99 20.76 -15.45
N LYS A 624 -18.77 20.44 -15.01
CA LYS A 624 -17.54 20.62 -15.78
C LYS A 624 -17.17 19.29 -16.45
N VAL A 625 -16.48 19.35 -17.59
CA VAL A 625 -15.97 18.15 -18.26
C VAL A 625 -14.96 17.44 -17.34
N PRO A 626 -15.19 16.14 -17.03
CA PRO A 626 -14.24 15.28 -16.34
C PRO A 626 -12.84 15.35 -16.93
N ALA A 627 -11.85 15.39 -16.05
CA ALA A 627 -10.47 15.23 -16.45
C ALA A 627 -10.18 13.74 -16.67
N PRO A 628 -9.23 13.38 -17.56
CA PRO A 628 -8.81 11.99 -17.74
C PRO A 628 -8.28 11.31 -16.46
N SER A 629 -7.95 12.09 -15.43
CA SER A 629 -7.47 11.63 -14.11
C SER A 629 -8.58 11.43 -13.07
N ASP A 630 -9.84 11.71 -13.40
CA ASP A 630 -10.93 11.56 -12.43
C ASP A 630 -11.17 10.06 -12.10
N PRO A 631 -11.38 9.70 -10.82
CA PRO A 631 -11.62 8.31 -10.45
C PRO A 631 -12.92 7.78 -11.08
N PRO A 632 -13.04 6.46 -11.32
CA PRO A 632 -14.27 5.87 -11.83
C PRO A 632 -15.47 6.21 -10.95
N ILE A 633 -16.56 6.64 -11.56
CA ILE A 633 -17.82 6.89 -10.87
C ILE A 633 -18.43 5.54 -10.55
N ALA A 634 -18.48 5.20 -9.26
CA ALA A 634 -18.95 3.90 -8.81
C ALA A 634 -20.48 3.84 -8.76
N ALA A 635 -21.04 2.71 -9.19
CA ALA A 635 -22.46 2.46 -9.06
C ALA A 635 -22.90 2.33 -7.58
N SER A 636 -24.07 2.86 -7.31
CA SER A 636 -24.77 2.92 -6.03
C SER A 636 -25.97 1.96 -6.02
N GLY A 637 -26.31 1.48 -4.82
CA GLY A 637 -27.42 0.54 -4.62
C GLY A 637 -27.11 -0.91 -5.01
N PRO A 638 -27.98 -1.87 -4.62
CA PRO A 638 -27.87 -3.25 -5.08
C PRO A 638 -28.06 -3.32 -6.61
N GLY A 639 -27.38 -4.26 -7.28
CA GLY A 639 -27.60 -4.51 -8.71
C GLY A 639 -29.07 -4.79 -9.04
N PRO A 640 -29.49 -4.68 -10.31
CA PRO A 640 -30.90 -4.74 -10.67
C PRO A 640 -31.57 -6.01 -10.12
N GLN A 641 -32.63 -5.82 -9.34
CA GLN A 641 -33.50 -6.90 -8.92
C GLN A 641 -34.44 -7.23 -10.08
N THR A 642 -34.23 -8.39 -10.69
CA THR A 642 -35.21 -9.18 -11.47
C THR A 642 -36.19 -8.34 -12.32
N GLY A 643 -35.84 -8.06 -13.57
CA GLY A 643 -36.79 -7.41 -14.49
C GLY A 643 -36.31 -7.22 -15.94
N LEU A 644 -35.01 -7.10 -16.18
CA LEU A 644 -34.46 -7.22 -17.52
C LEU A 644 -34.21 -8.71 -17.77
N ASN A 645 -34.83 -9.31 -18.78
CA ASN A 645 -34.61 -10.71 -19.21
C ASN A 645 -33.09 -10.97 -19.26
N PRO A 646 -32.49 -11.52 -18.20
CA PRO A 646 -31.08 -11.74 -18.20
C PRO A 646 -30.87 -12.96 -19.08
N MET A 647 -29.74 -13.03 -19.78
CA MET A 647 -29.21 -14.34 -20.09
C MET A 647 -29.39 -15.26 -18.87
N SER A 648 -29.91 -16.47 -19.05
CA SER A 648 -29.88 -17.44 -17.96
C SER A 648 -28.43 -17.46 -17.46
N GLY A 649 -28.18 -17.43 -16.15
CA GLY A 649 -26.80 -17.39 -15.64
C GLY A 649 -25.95 -18.52 -16.25
N LEU A 650 -26.60 -19.59 -16.72
CA LEU A 650 -26.02 -20.67 -17.51
C LEU A 650 -25.30 -20.20 -18.79
N SER A 651 -25.87 -19.28 -19.56
CA SER A 651 -25.22 -18.80 -20.78
C SER A 651 -24.03 -17.89 -20.48
N ALA A 652 -24.07 -17.11 -19.39
CA ALA A 652 -22.90 -16.34 -18.94
C ALA A 652 -21.77 -17.23 -18.42
N LEU A 653 -22.10 -18.23 -17.59
CA LEU A 653 -21.14 -19.25 -17.13
C LEU A 653 -20.54 -20.02 -18.30
N ARG A 654 -21.36 -20.37 -19.31
CA ARG A 654 -20.89 -21.08 -20.49
C ARG A 654 -19.94 -20.24 -21.34
N ILE A 655 -20.31 -18.99 -21.63
CA ILE A 655 -19.44 -18.05 -22.37
C ILE A 655 -18.11 -17.85 -21.64
N GLN A 656 -18.14 -17.74 -20.31
CA GLN A 656 -16.94 -17.64 -19.51
C GLN A 656 -16.05 -18.89 -19.60
N ALA A 657 -16.64 -20.08 -19.42
CA ALA A 657 -15.89 -21.32 -19.51
C ALA A 657 -15.31 -21.55 -20.92
N ASP A 658 -16.04 -21.21 -21.97
CA ASP A 658 -15.58 -21.28 -23.36
C ASP A 658 -14.41 -20.32 -23.61
N SER A 659 -14.46 -19.09 -23.06
CA SER A 659 -13.35 -18.12 -23.08
C SER A 659 -12.10 -18.66 -22.37
N ASP A 660 -12.26 -19.13 -21.14
CA ASP A 660 -11.17 -19.60 -20.29
C ASP A 660 -10.51 -20.89 -20.83
N LYS A 661 -11.22 -21.69 -21.63
CA LYS A 661 -10.77 -23.01 -22.11
C LYS A 661 -9.42 -22.99 -22.80
N SER A 662 -9.17 -21.99 -23.64
CA SER A 662 -7.90 -21.86 -24.39
C SER A 662 -6.71 -21.66 -23.43
N PHE A 663 -6.87 -20.80 -22.43
CA PHE A 663 -5.88 -20.57 -21.38
C PHE A 663 -5.67 -21.83 -20.54
N ILE A 664 -6.74 -22.50 -20.12
CA ILE A 664 -6.64 -23.71 -19.30
C ILE A 664 -5.86 -24.80 -20.05
N LEU A 665 -6.15 -25.00 -21.34
CA LEU A 665 -5.41 -25.96 -22.17
C LEU A 665 -3.94 -25.58 -22.38
N GLY A 666 -3.64 -24.29 -22.53
CA GLY A 666 -2.28 -23.79 -22.74
C GLY A 666 -1.41 -23.76 -21.48
N SER A 667 -2.01 -23.43 -20.34
CA SER A 667 -1.26 -23.06 -19.12
C SER A 667 -1.51 -24.00 -17.93
N LEU A 668 -2.69 -24.61 -17.81
CA LEU A 668 -3.05 -25.44 -16.64
C LEU A 668 -3.11 -26.94 -16.95
N ASN A 669 -3.01 -27.33 -18.22
CA ASN A 669 -3.11 -28.72 -18.63
C ASN A 669 -1.94 -29.57 -18.08
N ASN A 670 -2.28 -30.70 -17.46
CA ASN A 670 -1.38 -31.60 -16.73
C ASN A 670 -0.64 -30.93 -15.56
N ARG A 671 -1.29 -29.97 -14.89
CA ARG A 671 -0.75 -29.28 -13.71
C ARG A 671 -1.70 -29.39 -12.52
N TRP A 672 -1.12 -29.44 -11.32
CA TRP A 672 -1.88 -29.30 -10.08
C TRP A 672 -2.22 -27.83 -9.87
N VAL A 673 -3.47 -27.56 -9.54
CA VAL A 673 -4.00 -26.22 -9.23
C VAL A 673 -4.80 -26.27 -7.94
N ALA A 674 -5.08 -25.09 -7.37
CA ALA A 674 -6.03 -24.95 -6.28
C ALA A 674 -7.45 -24.78 -6.86
N GLN A 675 -8.33 -25.72 -6.57
CA GLN A 675 -9.76 -25.61 -6.87
C GLN A 675 -10.43 -24.81 -5.76
N LEU A 676 -10.99 -23.65 -6.09
CA LEU A 676 -11.55 -22.67 -5.16
C LEU A 676 -13.07 -22.80 -4.96
N SER A 677 -13.77 -23.37 -5.95
CA SER A 677 -15.20 -23.64 -5.84
C SER A 677 -15.60 -24.74 -6.81
N SER A 678 -16.67 -25.46 -6.47
CA SER A 678 -17.36 -26.40 -7.34
C SER A 678 -18.83 -26.35 -6.99
N LYS A 679 -19.65 -25.80 -7.87
CA LYS A 679 -21.11 -25.66 -7.67
C LYS A 679 -21.88 -26.18 -8.88
N ARG A 680 -23.11 -26.60 -8.68
CA ARG A 680 -24.04 -26.98 -9.75
C ARG A 680 -25.41 -26.37 -9.47
N VAL A 681 -26.19 -26.16 -10.53
CA VAL A 681 -27.56 -25.67 -10.40
C VAL A 681 -28.38 -26.67 -9.58
N GLY A 682 -29.12 -26.17 -8.59
CA GLY A 682 -29.92 -26.97 -7.66
C GLY A 682 -29.13 -27.59 -6.50
N LEU A 683 -27.82 -27.31 -6.36
CA LEU A 683 -27.06 -27.73 -5.19
C LEU A 683 -27.58 -27.01 -3.95
N VAL A 684 -27.80 -27.74 -2.84
CA VAL A 684 -28.10 -27.15 -1.53
C VAL A 684 -26.84 -27.23 -0.68
N ALA A 685 -26.18 -26.08 -0.49
CA ALA A 685 -24.94 -25.95 0.27
C ALA A 685 -24.81 -24.51 0.80
N ASP A 686 -24.02 -24.30 1.86
CA ASP A 686 -23.75 -22.98 2.44
C ASP A 686 -25.04 -22.23 2.84
N GLY A 687 -26.06 -22.98 3.27
CA GLY A 687 -27.36 -22.45 3.67
C GLY A 687 -28.25 -21.95 2.53
N ARG A 688 -27.90 -22.20 1.26
CA ARG A 688 -28.70 -21.77 0.09
C ARG A 688 -28.86 -22.84 -0.98
N THR A 689 -29.86 -22.66 -1.84
CA THR A 689 -29.94 -23.39 -3.12
C THR A 689 -29.21 -22.57 -4.18
N TRP A 690 -28.22 -23.19 -4.83
CA TRP A 690 -27.41 -22.56 -5.85
C TRP A 690 -28.15 -22.56 -7.18
N ASP A 691 -28.51 -21.37 -7.63
CA ASP A 691 -28.98 -21.11 -8.99
C ASP A 691 -27.82 -20.62 -9.87
N GLU A 692 -28.07 -20.43 -11.15
CA GLU A 692 -27.05 -20.03 -12.11
C GLU A 692 -26.43 -18.66 -11.78
N LYS A 693 -27.25 -17.71 -11.30
CA LYS A 693 -26.82 -16.37 -10.92
C LYS A 693 -25.86 -16.40 -9.73
N SER A 694 -26.22 -17.13 -8.68
CA SER A 694 -25.41 -17.23 -7.46
C SER A 694 -24.08 -17.96 -7.70
N ILE A 695 -24.02 -18.89 -8.65
CA ILE A 695 -22.78 -19.54 -9.11
C ILE A 695 -21.89 -18.53 -9.86
N LEU A 696 -22.47 -17.78 -10.80
CA LEU A 696 -21.74 -16.74 -11.53
C LEU A 696 -21.21 -15.66 -10.57
N ASP A 697 -22.05 -15.17 -9.66
CA ASP A 697 -21.67 -14.17 -8.68
C ASP A 697 -20.51 -14.66 -7.78
N GLU A 698 -20.49 -15.93 -7.36
CA GLU A 698 -19.36 -16.51 -6.61
C GLU A 698 -18.08 -16.56 -7.45
N PHE A 699 -18.16 -17.02 -8.70
CA PHE A 699 -17.02 -17.04 -9.60
C PHE A 699 -16.42 -15.64 -9.81
N LEU A 700 -17.26 -14.63 -10.05
CA LEU A 700 -16.81 -13.25 -10.24
C LEU A 700 -16.17 -12.69 -8.96
N ALA A 701 -16.70 -13.01 -7.77
CA ALA A 701 -16.08 -12.64 -6.50
C ALA A 701 -14.68 -13.27 -6.34
N LEU A 702 -14.53 -14.56 -6.68
CA LEU A 702 -13.25 -15.24 -6.64
C LEU A 702 -12.25 -14.63 -7.62
N ARG A 703 -12.69 -14.26 -8.83
CA ARG A 703 -11.85 -13.63 -9.85
C ARG A 703 -11.45 -12.19 -9.53
N LEU A 704 -12.24 -11.48 -8.73
CA LEU A 704 -11.86 -10.18 -8.17
C LEU A 704 -10.83 -10.32 -7.03
N ARG A 705 -10.93 -11.39 -6.22
CA ARG A 705 -10.02 -11.63 -5.08
C ARG A 705 -8.68 -12.21 -5.49
N PHE A 706 -8.68 -13.14 -6.43
CA PHE A 706 -7.48 -13.77 -6.96
C PHE A 706 -7.42 -13.46 -8.45
N ALA A 707 -6.47 -12.61 -8.85
CA ALA A 707 -6.23 -12.35 -10.26
C ALA A 707 -6.04 -13.70 -11.00
N ASP A 708 -6.68 -13.83 -12.16
CA ASP A 708 -6.62 -15.01 -13.03
C ASP A 708 -7.33 -16.29 -12.56
N VAL A 709 -8.44 -16.21 -11.80
CA VAL A 709 -9.33 -17.38 -11.63
C VAL A 709 -9.99 -17.77 -12.95
N ARG A 710 -9.96 -19.07 -13.28
CA ARG A 710 -10.55 -19.64 -14.49
C ARG A 710 -11.74 -20.54 -14.16
N LEU A 711 -12.74 -20.56 -15.04
CA LEU A 711 -13.93 -21.39 -14.91
C LEU A 711 -13.84 -22.64 -15.80
N LEU A 712 -14.11 -23.81 -15.23
CA LEU A 712 -14.24 -25.07 -15.94
C LEU A 712 -15.69 -25.56 -15.83
N TYR A 713 -16.20 -26.13 -16.92
CA TYR A 713 -17.42 -26.94 -16.90
C TYR A 713 -17.05 -28.42 -16.88
N SER A 714 -17.44 -29.15 -15.83
CA SER A 714 -16.87 -30.47 -15.52
C SER A 714 -17.10 -31.53 -16.60
N ASP A 715 -18.13 -31.40 -17.44
CA ASP A 715 -18.42 -32.34 -18.54
C ASP A 715 -17.34 -32.35 -19.62
N GLU A 716 -16.53 -31.28 -19.70
CA GLU A 716 -15.52 -31.12 -20.75
C GLU A 716 -14.14 -31.63 -20.32
N TRP A 717 -13.99 -32.14 -19.10
CA TRP A 717 -12.70 -32.49 -18.53
C TRP A 717 -12.74 -33.89 -17.89
N PRO A 718 -11.92 -34.85 -18.36
CA PRO A 718 -11.97 -36.24 -17.92
C PRO A 718 -11.53 -36.45 -16.47
N VAL A 719 -10.95 -35.44 -15.83
CA VAL A 719 -10.50 -35.50 -14.43
C VAL A 719 -11.65 -35.42 -13.42
N PHE A 720 -12.88 -35.08 -13.81
CA PHE A 720 -14.01 -35.00 -12.88
C PHE A 720 -14.86 -36.28 -12.88
N ASN A 721 -15.22 -36.75 -11.68
CA ASN A 721 -16.14 -37.88 -11.50
C ASN A 721 -17.62 -37.50 -11.68
N TYR A 722 -17.94 -36.21 -11.59
CA TYR A 722 -19.31 -35.71 -11.62
C TYR A 722 -19.50 -34.69 -12.73
N GLN A 723 -20.63 -34.83 -13.42
CA GLN A 723 -21.07 -33.97 -14.52
C GLN A 723 -21.97 -32.83 -14.03
N GLY A 724 -22.04 -31.75 -14.80
CA GLY A 724 -22.88 -30.58 -14.54
C GLY A 724 -22.34 -29.60 -13.50
N TRP A 725 -21.04 -29.61 -13.21
CA TRP A 725 -20.42 -28.75 -12.21
C TRP A 725 -19.62 -27.61 -12.84
N TRP A 726 -19.79 -26.42 -12.27
CA TRP A 726 -19.00 -25.23 -12.53
C TRP A 726 -17.89 -25.15 -11.49
N VAL A 727 -16.65 -25.23 -11.96
CA VAL A 727 -15.47 -25.37 -11.12
C VAL A 727 -14.56 -24.17 -11.31
N SER A 728 -14.31 -23.42 -10.24
CA SER A 728 -13.38 -22.29 -10.25
C SER A 728 -12.01 -22.75 -9.79
N VAL A 729 -10.96 -22.45 -10.56
CA VAL A 729 -9.57 -22.77 -10.21
C VAL A 729 -8.71 -21.53 -10.25
N ALA A 730 -7.72 -21.44 -9.35
CA ALA A 730 -6.66 -20.45 -9.46
C ALA A 730 -5.75 -20.80 -10.66
N ALA A 731 -5.24 -19.78 -11.36
CA ALA A 731 -4.25 -19.98 -12.42
C ALA A 731 -2.87 -20.41 -11.89
N ALA A 732 -2.61 -20.29 -10.59
CA ALA A 732 -1.37 -20.76 -9.97
C ALA A 732 -1.23 -22.29 -10.12
N THR A 733 -0.10 -22.72 -10.70
CA THR A 733 0.23 -24.14 -10.88
C THR A 733 1.25 -24.60 -9.84
N PHE A 734 1.12 -25.84 -9.40
CA PHE A 734 1.95 -26.42 -8.35
C PHE A 734 2.65 -27.70 -8.83
N PRO A 735 3.86 -28.00 -8.29
CA PRO A 735 4.57 -29.24 -8.60
C PRO A 735 3.79 -30.50 -8.20
N GLY A 736 2.98 -30.41 -7.15
CA GLY A 736 2.22 -31.50 -6.60
C GLY A 736 0.97 -31.04 -5.85
N PRO A 737 0.16 -32.00 -5.38
CA PRO A 737 -1.08 -31.69 -4.69
C PRO A 737 -0.88 -31.16 -3.26
N ASP A 738 0.25 -31.47 -2.61
CA ASP A 738 0.51 -31.00 -1.24
C ASP A 738 0.80 -29.51 -1.20
N GLU A 739 1.55 -29.01 -2.19
CA GLU A 739 1.86 -27.60 -2.39
C GLU A 739 0.59 -26.80 -2.72
N ALA A 740 -0.28 -27.34 -3.57
CA ALA A 740 -1.59 -26.73 -3.87
C ALA A 740 -2.48 -26.65 -2.61
N ASN A 741 -2.52 -27.70 -1.78
CA ASN A 741 -3.25 -27.70 -0.51
C ASN A 741 -2.64 -26.77 0.55
N GLN A 742 -1.32 -26.60 0.54
CA GLN A 742 -0.67 -25.59 1.37
C GLN A 742 -1.05 -24.18 0.93
N TRP A 743 -1.13 -23.92 -0.38
CA TRP A 743 -1.59 -22.64 -0.89
C TRP A 743 -3.04 -22.34 -0.46
N CYS A 744 -3.95 -23.33 -0.51
CA CYS A 744 -5.31 -23.19 0.01
C CYS A 744 -5.34 -22.71 1.47
N ARG A 745 -4.55 -23.36 2.34
CA ARG A 745 -4.41 -23.01 3.77
C ARG A 745 -3.88 -21.60 3.98
N SER A 746 -2.82 -21.24 3.26
CA SER A 746 -2.21 -19.92 3.37
C SER A 746 -3.15 -18.78 2.95
N ASN A 747 -4.16 -19.08 2.11
CA ASN A 747 -5.17 -18.12 1.68
C ASN A 747 -6.46 -18.15 2.52
N GLY A 748 -6.43 -18.86 3.66
CA GLY A 748 -7.51 -18.87 4.65
C GLY A 748 -8.72 -19.72 4.25
N PHE A 749 -8.58 -20.64 3.30
CA PHE A 749 -9.64 -21.58 2.94
C PHE A 749 -9.61 -22.82 3.83
N ASP A 750 -10.79 -23.35 4.15
CA ASP A 750 -10.91 -24.71 4.69
C ASP A 750 -10.88 -25.77 3.57
N ARG A 751 -10.94 -27.02 3.99
CA ARG A 751 -10.87 -28.19 3.11
C ARG A 751 -12.04 -28.29 2.12
N ASP A 752 -13.22 -27.78 2.48
CA ASP A 752 -14.42 -27.89 1.65
C ASP A 752 -14.48 -26.77 0.60
N HIS A 753 -13.80 -25.65 0.87
CA HIS A 753 -13.75 -24.48 0.00
C HIS A 753 -12.44 -24.36 -0.80
N CYS A 754 -11.39 -25.14 -0.51
CA CYS A 754 -10.22 -25.19 -1.38
C CYS A 754 -9.41 -26.49 -1.24
N PHE A 755 -9.12 -27.13 -2.37
CA PHE A 755 -8.27 -28.32 -2.42
C PHE A 755 -7.56 -28.51 -3.75
N ALA A 756 -6.54 -29.37 -3.75
CA ALA A 756 -5.71 -29.66 -4.90
C ALA A 756 -6.46 -30.46 -5.96
N LYS A 757 -6.44 -29.94 -7.18
CA LYS A 757 -7.01 -30.57 -8.37
C LYS A 757 -5.97 -30.63 -9.48
N LEU A 758 -5.79 -31.81 -10.07
CA LEU A 758 -5.07 -31.95 -11.33
C LEU A 758 -6.03 -31.57 -12.45
N VAL A 759 -5.65 -30.57 -13.25
CA VAL A 759 -6.36 -30.24 -14.50
C VAL A 759 -5.65 -30.96 -15.63
N SER A 760 -6.38 -31.77 -16.40
CA SER A 760 -5.82 -32.49 -17.54
C SER A 760 -6.92 -32.82 -18.55
N SER A 761 -6.59 -32.72 -19.84
CA SER A 761 -7.46 -33.16 -20.94
C SER A 761 -7.37 -34.65 -21.25
N THR A 762 -6.47 -35.40 -20.58
CA THR A 762 -6.23 -36.83 -20.88
C THR A 762 -6.17 -37.74 -19.65
N ALA A 763 -5.85 -37.21 -18.46
CA ALA A 763 -5.81 -38.00 -17.24
C ALA A 763 -7.21 -38.42 -16.77
N SER A 764 -7.31 -39.57 -16.11
CA SER A 764 -8.56 -40.04 -15.54
C SER A 764 -8.88 -39.34 -14.21
N PRO A 765 -10.11 -39.47 -13.67
CA PRO A 765 -10.44 -38.88 -12.38
C PRO A 765 -9.62 -39.47 -11.21
N GLN A 766 -9.18 -40.73 -11.32
CA GLN A 766 -8.46 -41.42 -10.25
C GLN A 766 -7.11 -40.74 -10.00
N GLY A 767 -6.87 -40.34 -8.74
CA GLY A 767 -5.64 -39.65 -8.35
C GLY A 767 -5.56 -38.19 -8.81
N SER A 768 -6.61 -37.64 -9.44
CA SER A 768 -6.65 -36.24 -9.91
C SER A 768 -7.06 -35.23 -8.84
N THR A 769 -7.39 -35.67 -7.61
CA THR A 769 -7.89 -34.80 -6.53
C THR A 769 -7.28 -35.26 -5.21
N ARG A 770 -6.79 -34.31 -4.40
CA ARG A 770 -6.25 -34.60 -3.07
C ARG A 770 -6.75 -33.57 -2.07
N TYR A 771 -7.52 -34.05 -1.10
CA TYR A 771 -7.94 -33.27 0.07
C TYR A 771 -6.84 -33.27 1.14
N TRP A 772 -6.99 -32.39 2.14
CA TRP A 772 -6.07 -32.25 3.27
C TRP A 772 -6.80 -32.30 4.62
#